data_AF-A0A942FDK4-F1
#
_entry.id   AF-A0A942FDK4-F1
#
_cell.length_a   1.000
_cell.length_b   1.000
_cell.length_c   1.000
_cell.angle_alpha   90.00
_cell.angle_beta   90.00
_cell.angle_gamma   90.00
#
_symmetry.space_group_name_H-M   'P 1'
#
loop_
_entity.id
_entity.type
_entity.pdbx_description
1 polymer ?
#
loop_
_entity_poly.entity_id
_entity_poly.type
_entity_poly.pdbx_seq_one_letter_code
_entity_poly.pdbx_strand_id
1 'polypeptide(L)'
;MDLSQPTRLRRQERGLEVLDSFLLSYSQIFFSRDRWVGAAMFAATAFHPVLFIGGGIAVLLTNLFARLLHLSAEEIRLGMYGYNGLLVGLALFYFFKTNFSLFVVFLLAIFATVLITAALRASLGYYLNLPVLTLPFLLIIFPVLAASPNIQGMSSTLKEVIPSVFQFSFPEIVTGYLKSLGAILFMPDVTAGIILFIALLLFSRIATLLSLIGYAIALFWFRWMFSFPQEHLYASVGFNFILISIAMGGIWFVPQKSSFLLAISSVLLCAVLWTGSGRLLSSFGLPVLILPFNLTLLTFLFGMRQRTLDARPKSVVDFESSGPESNLIHYQTRIIRFGSHIDYPISLPFLGMWTCTQGSSGPFTHQAFWEHGLDFEVRDSSGKSHKNEGHEVSDYFCYKLPVLACADGQIVKVVHHIPDNPIGEPHSKENWGNLIMVQHGPFLFSLVGHLAAGPQKFREGDFVRRGEVIGFCGNSGRSSIPHLHFQLQNTSRVGSSTIHSEFHEVVLEGGTPLLHSAYVPKEGDRVRNVRKDQEIADRFAFPIGQKISLTCRSGDRHWNEEIESTIDLYGNLKLISLTRKALLHFDYKNSVFTLFDFEGGCDSALFILYASASRVPYESAENLFFYDRLSLRHFLPTGKRILSDLMAPFFNRKGLKMDYCCELKGCDFIVSGRSSGQNPSYYPLVEAKAIFREGKGWVGGHLVWNKKKIEVIRLENIDTVK
;
A
#
# COMPACT_ATOMS: atom_id res chain seq x y z
N MET A 1 -10.04 -19.91 19.77
CA MET A 1 -9.12 -21.03 19.47
C MET A 1 -9.96 -22.29 19.37
N ASP A 2 -10.15 -22.81 18.16
CA ASP A 2 -10.93 -24.02 17.93
C ASP A 2 -10.10 -25.27 18.30
N LEU A 3 -10.70 -26.19 19.05
CA LEU A 3 -10.02 -27.31 19.72
C LEU A 3 -9.96 -28.59 18.84
N SER A 4 -10.38 -28.51 17.58
CA SER A 4 -10.65 -29.69 16.73
C SER A 4 -9.54 -30.12 15.76
N GLN A 5 -8.41 -29.41 15.65
CA GLN A 5 -7.34 -29.81 14.70
C GLN A 5 -6.41 -30.92 15.22
N PRO A 6 -6.07 -31.93 14.38
CA PRO A 6 -5.27 -33.09 14.79
C PRO A 6 -3.82 -32.70 15.17
N THR A 7 -3.32 -33.32 16.24
CA THR A 7 -2.05 -33.03 16.94
C THR A 7 -0.79 -33.01 16.08
N ARG A 8 -0.80 -33.69 14.91
CA ARG A 8 0.33 -33.72 13.97
C ARG A 8 0.46 -32.41 13.17
N LEU A 9 -0.66 -31.81 12.74
CA LEU A 9 -0.68 -30.52 12.04
C LEU A 9 -0.21 -29.39 12.94
N ARG A 10 -0.71 -29.34 14.19
CA ARG A 10 -0.25 -28.37 15.21
C ARG A 10 1.26 -28.43 15.48
N ARG A 11 1.88 -29.61 15.38
CA ARG A 11 3.32 -29.77 15.62
C ARG A 11 4.15 -29.27 14.43
N GLN A 12 3.66 -29.48 13.22
CA GLN A 12 4.27 -29.00 11.99
C GLN A 12 4.13 -27.47 11.85
N GLU A 13 2.96 -26.92 12.17
CA GLU A 13 2.70 -25.48 12.22
C GLU A 13 3.59 -24.77 13.26
N ARG A 14 3.68 -25.31 14.48
CA ARG A 14 4.58 -24.75 15.52
C ARG A 14 6.06 -24.78 15.13
N GLY A 15 6.51 -25.83 14.42
CA GLY A 15 7.89 -25.92 13.92
C GLY A 15 8.19 -24.85 12.87
N LEU A 16 7.25 -24.64 11.95
CA LEU A 16 7.32 -23.58 10.94
C LEU A 16 7.28 -22.19 11.56
N GLU A 17 6.45 -21.96 12.58
CA GLU A 17 6.38 -20.68 13.30
C GLU A 17 7.69 -20.33 14.01
N VAL A 18 8.34 -21.31 14.66
CA VAL A 18 9.65 -21.08 15.31
C VAL A 18 10.71 -20.75 14.27
N LEU A 19 10.78 -21.51 13.17
CA LEU A 19 11.74 -21.26 12.10
C LEU A 19 11.52 -19.89 11.44
N ASP A 20 10.27 -19.54 11.15
CA ASP A 20 9.92 -18.25 10.55
C ASP A 20 10.27 -17.12 11.54
N SER A 21 9.92 -17.22 12.83
CA SER A 21 10.31 -16.22 13.84
C SER A 21 11.84 -16.04 13.96
N PHE A 22 12.60 -17.12 13.81
CA PHE A 22 14.05 -17.09 13.90
C PHE A 22 14.68 -16.40 12.68
N LEU A 23 14.34 -16.85 11.47
CA LEU A 23 14.90 -16.30 10.24
C LEU A 23 14.43 -14.86 10.00
N LEU A 24 13.18 -14.55 10.30
CA LEU A 24 12.66 -13.20 10.14
C LEU A 24 13.33 -12.22 11.12
N SER A 25 13.73 -12.66 12.31
CA SER A 25 14.52 -11.82 13.23
C SER A 25 15.85 -11.36 12.61
N TYR A 26 16.48 -12.18 11.77
CA TYR A 26 17.66 -11.76 11.01
C TYR A 26 17.28 -10.79 9.87
N SER A 27 16.27 -11.11 9.07
CA SER A 27 15.90 -10.30 7.89
C SER A 27 15.36 -8.91 8.24
N GLN A 28 14.77 -8.73 9.44
CA GLN A 28 14.27 -7.44 9.92
C GLN A 28 15.37 -6.37 10.02
N ILE A 29 16.65 -6.75 10.16
CA ILE A 29 17.77 -5.80 10.15
C ILE A 29 17.84 -5.03 8.81
N PHE A 30 17.44 -5.66 7.70
CA PHE A 30 17.31 -5.04 6.38
C PHE A 30 15.89 -4.56 6.06
N PHE A 31 15.00 -4.44 7.06
CA PHE A 31 13.58 -4.14 6.87
C PHE A 31 12.88 -5.15 5.94
N SER A 32 13.35 -6.41 5.95
CA SER A 32 12.87 -7.47 5.07
C SER A 32 12.05 -8.50 5.84
N ARG A 33 10.96 -8.96 5.22
CA ARG A 33 10.12 -10.08 5.71
C ARG A 33 10.39 -11.38 4.94
N ASP A 34 11.57 -11.52 4.33
CA ASP A 34 11.95 -12.69 3.55
C ASP A 34 12.84 -13.66 4.34
N ARG A 35 12.37 -14.90 4.49
CA ARG A 35 13.08 -15.99 5.19
C ARG A 35 14.45 -16.30 4.57
N TRP A 36 14.61 -16.13 3.27
CA TRP A 36 15.86 -16.42 2.57
C TRP A 36 16.92 -15.36 2.82
N VAL A 37 16.50 -14.09 2.95
CA VAL A 37 17.38 -13.02 3.43
C VAL A 37 17.84 -13.36 4.84
N GLY A 38 16.91 -13.74 5.72
CA GLY A 38 17.22 -14.18 7.08
C GLY A 38 18.20 -15.35 7.12
N ALA A 39 17.99 -16.37 6.28
CA ALA A 39 18.87 -17.52 6.18
C ALA A 39 20.26 -17.15 5.65
N ALA A 40 20.36 -16.26 4.67
CA ALA A 40 21.63 -15.78 4.16
C ALA A 40 22.39 -14.97 5.21
N MET A 41 21.70 -14.12 5.97
CA MET A 41 22.29 -13.35 7.08
C MET A 41 22.78 -14.27 8.20
N PHE A 42 21.99 -15.29 8.57
CA PHE A 42 22.42 -16.30 9.53
C PHE A 42 23.63 -17.08 9.03
N ALA A 43 23.63 -17.52 7.76
CA ALA A 43 24.77 -18.19 7.14
C ALA A 43 26.03 -17.30 7.11
N ALA A 44 25.88 -15.99 6.90
CA ALA A 44 26.99 -15.04 6.98
C ALA A 44 27.63 -15.00 8.37
N THR A 45 26.86 -15.22 9.45
CA THR A 45 27.43 -15.29 10.80
C THR A 45 28.26 -16.56 11.05
N ALA A 46 28.07 -17.62 10.25
CA ALA A 46 28.77 -18.89 10.42
C ALA A 46 30.30 -18.81 10.21
N PHE A 47 30.78 -17.79 9.49
CA PHE A 47 32.22 -17.51 9.35
C PHE A 47 32.87 -17.04 10.65
N HIS A 48 32.07 -16.72 11.66
CA HIS A 48 32.54 -16.36 12.99
C HIS A 48 31.80 -17.18 14.06
N PRO A 49 32.32 -18.36 14.46
CA PRO A 49 31.59 -19.32 15.29
C PRO A 49 31.00 -18.75 16.58
N VAL A 50 31.72 -17.82 17.23
CA VAL A 50 31.26 -17.16 18.46
C VAL A 50 30.04 -16.27 18.20
N LEU A 51 30.03 -15.52 17.09
CA LEU A 51 28.90 -14.65 16.72
C LEU A 51 27.73 -15.45 16.18
N PHE A 52 28.00 -16.53 15.44
CA PHE A 52 27.00 -17.48 14.97
C PHE A 52 26.17 -18.06 16.14
N ILE A 53 26.87 -18.62 17.13
CA ILE A 53 26.23 -19.22 18.30
C ILE A 53 25.58 -18.14 19.16
N GLY A 54 26.29 -17.05 19.45
CA GLY A 54 25.81 -15.97 20.31
C GLY A 54 24.55 -15.29 19.75
N GLY A 55 24.55 -14.94 18.46
CA GLY A 55 23.41 -14.35 17.78
C GLY A 55 22.23 -15.31 17.65
N GLY A 56 22.48 -16.58 17.32
CA GLY A 56 21.44 -17.60 17.23
C GLY A 56 20.74 -17.84 18.58
N ILE A 57 21.51 -18.02 19.66
CA ILE A 57 20.95 -18.18 21.01
C ILE A 57 20.18 -16.93 21.43
N ALA A 58 20.68 -15.74 21.10
CA ALA A 58 19.99 -14.48 21.42
C ALA A 58 18.58 -14.44 20.84
N VAL A 59 18.40 -14.80 19.56
CA VAL A 59 17.08 -14.84 18.91
C VAL A 59 16.15 -15.85 19.59
N LEU A 60 16.66 -17.06 19.87
CA LEU A 60 15.88 -18.11 20.52
C LEU A 60 15.40 -17.68 21.91
N LEU A 61 16.28 -17.09 22.72
CA LEU A 61 15.96 -16.59 24.06
C LEU A 61 15.00 -15.41 24.02
N THR A 62 15.19 -14.48 23.09
CA THR A 62 14.31 -13.32 22.91
C THR A 62 12.89 -13.77 22.58
N ASN A 63 12.75 -14.71 21.65
CA ASN A 63 11.45 -15.27 21.27
C ASN A 63 10.84 -16.10 22.42
N LEU A 64 11.65 -16.83 23.18
CA LEU A 64 11.20 -17.55 24.37
C LEU A 64 10.65 -16.59 25.43
N PHE A 65 11.41 -15.56 25.81
CA PHE A 65 10.99 -14.57 26.80
C PHE A 65 9.75 -13.80 26.34
N ALA A 66 9.67 -13.41 25.06
CA ALA A 66 8.47 -12.76 24.51
C ALA A 66 7.22 -13.66 24.63
N ARG A 67 7.36 -14.97 24.41
CA ARG A 67 6.28 -15.95 24.62
C ARG A 67 5.92 -16.13 26.09
N LEU A 68 6.91 -16.20 26.97
CA LEU A 68 6.70 -16.30 28.43
C LEU A 68 5.99 -15.07 29.00
N LEU A 69 6.21 -13.90 28.41
CA LEU A 69 5.52 -12.66 28.73
C LEU A 69 4.16 -12.50 28.02
N HIS A 70 3.71 -13.50 27.27
CA HIS A 70 2.45 -13.48 26.52
C HIS A 70 2.30 -12.29 25.55
N LEU A 71 3.40 -11.86 24.94
CA LEU A 71 3.40 -10.81 23.91
C LEU A 71 2.80 -11.34 22.59
N SER A 72 2.40 -10.43 21.70
CA SER A 72 1.73 -10.76 20.43
C SER A 72 2.44 -11.86 19.62
N ALA A 73 1.72 -12.95 19.36
CA ALA A 73 2.24 -14.12 18.63
C ALA A 73 2.61 -13.78 17.17
N GLU A 74 1.85 -12.88 16.54
CA GLU A 74 2.14 -12.40 15.18
C GLU A 74 3.44 -11.62 15.13
N GLU A 75 3.67 -10.75 16.11
CA GLU A 75 4.88 -9.93 16.18
C GLU A 75 6.13 -10.77 16.47
N ILE A 76 5.97 -11.83 17.26
CA ILE A 76 7.02 -12.84 17.46
C ILE A 76 7.30 -13.56 16.14
N ARG A 77 6.25 -14.01 15.44
CA ARG A 77 6.38 -14.68 14.14
C ARG A 77 7.08 -13.79 13.11
N LEU A 78 6.77 -12.48 13.08
CA LEU A 78 7.40 -11.50 12.19
C LEU A 78 8.83 -11.11 12.59
N GLY A 79 9.35 -11.65 13.70
CA GLY A 79 10.71 -11.36 14.18
C GLY A 79 10.88 -9.99 14.83
N MET A 80 9.78 -9.28 15.13
CA MET A 80 9.81 -7.88 15.57
C MET A 80 10.33 -7.69 17.00
N TYR A 81 10.29 -8.75 17.82
CA TYR A 81 10.99 -8.77 19.11
C TYR A 81 12.43 -9.27 18.98
N GLY A 82 12.71 -10.15 18.02
CA GLY A 82 13.99 -10.89 17.92
C GLY A 82 15.17 -10.11 17.37
N TYR A 83 14.97 -9.17 16.42
CA TYR A 83 16.10 -8.50 15.75
C TYR A 83 16.93 -7.59 16.68
N ASN A 84 16.30 -6.92 17.65
CA ASN A 84 17.04 -6.14 18.65
C ASN A 84 17.83 -7.08 19.58
N GLY A 85 17.24 -8.20 19.98
CA GLY A 85 17.92 -9.24 20.77
C GLY A 85 19.13 -9.83 20.03
N LEU A 86 18.98 -10.08 18.72
CA LEU A 86 20.07 -10.50 17.84
C LEU A 86 21.24 -9.50 17.86
N LEU A 87 20.97 -8.21 17.66
CA LEU A 87 22.00 -7.17 17.68
C LEU A 87 22.69 -7.06 19.04
N VAL A 88 21.95 -7.18 20.15
CA VAL A 88 22.52 -7.21 21.50
C VAL A 88 23.44 -8.42 21.65
N GLY A 89 22.99 -9.61 21.24
CA GLY A 89 23.81 -10.81 21.27
C GLY A 89 25.09 -10.68 20.45
N LEU A 90 24.98 -10.31 19.18
CA LEU A 90 26.14 -10.11 18.31
C LEU A 90 27.11 -9.08 18.89
N ALA A 91 26.63 -7.95 19.39
CA ALA A 91 27.49 -6.93 19.99
C ALA A 91 28.23 -7.43 21.23
N LEU A 92 27.55 -8.11 22.16
CA LEU A 92 28.19 -8.61 23.37
C LEU A 92 29.29 -9.63 23.08
N PHE A 93 29.03 -10.56 22.15
CA PHE A 93 30.00 -11.57 21.72
C PHE A 93 31.08 -11.01 20.78
N TYR A 94 30.88 -9.82 20.21
CA TYR A 94 31.89 -9.08 19.45
C TYR A 94 32.85 -8.31 20.36
N PHE A 95 32.34 -7.64 21.40
CA PHE A 95 33.12 -6.74 22.27
C PHE A 95 33.82 -7.43 23.44
N PHE A 96 33.36 -8.61 23.87
CA PHE A 96 33.86 -9.29 25.07
C PHE A 96 34.28 -10.74 24.82
N LYS A 97 35.25 -11.22 25.61
CA LYS A 97 35.66 -12.62 25.61
C LYS A 97 34.58 -13.50 26.24
N THR A 98 34.43 -14.72 25.73
CA THR A 98 33.47 -15.69 26.23
C THR A 98 33.86 -16.21 27.61
N ASN A 99 33.06 -15.88 28.61
CA ASN A 99 33.20 -16.36 29.99
C ASN A 99 31.86 -16.34 30.73
N PHE A 100 31.87 -16.78 31.99
CA PHE A 100 30.66 -16.85 32.81
C PHE A 100 30.01 -15.49 33.05
N SER A 101 30.80 -14.44 33.31
CA SER A 101 30.29 -13.08 33.53
C SER A 101 29.55 -12.55 32.29
N LEU A 102 30.11 -12.77 31.09
CA LEU A 102 29.45 -12.42 29.84
C LEU A 102 28.11 -13.15 29.68
N PHE A 103 28.04 -14.43 30.03
CA PHE A 103 26.80 -15.21 29.94
C PHE A 103 25.68 -14.67 30.84
N VAL A 104 26.01 -14.28 32.08
CA VAL A 104 25.04 -13.67 33.00
C VAL A 104 24.54 -12.33 32.46
N VAL A 105 25.47 -11.46 32.04
CA VAL A 105 25.13 -10.16 31.44
C VAL A 105 24.29 -10.35 30.17
N PHE A 106 24.63 -11.33 29.34
CA PHE A 106 23.90 -11.67 28.12
C PHE A 106 22.45 -12.06 28.42
N LEU A 107 22.19 -12.96 29.37
CA LEU A 107 20.82 -13.36 29.73
C LEU A 107 19.98 -12.17 30.21
N LEU A 108 20.55 -11.33 31.09
CA LEU A 108 19.89 -10.13 31.61
C LEU A 108 19.62 -9.11 30.50
N ALA A 109 20.61 -8.88 29.62
CA ALA A 109 20.50 -7.97 28.50
C ALA A 109 19.41 -8.41 27.50
N ILE A 110 19.33 -9.71 27.18
CA ILE A 110 18.30 -10.24 26.28
C ILE A 110 16.90 -10.09 26.89
N PHE A 111 16.73 -10.44 28.18
CA PHE A 111 15.45 -10.25 28.86
C PHE A 111 15.02 -8.77 28.89
N ALA A 112 15.94 -7.87 29.25
CA ALA A 112 15.70 -6.44 29.26
C ALA A 112 15.39 -5.90 27.85
N THR A 113 16.03 -6.44 26.79
CA THR A 113 15.76 -6.06 25.40
C THR A 113 14.30 -6.33 25.01
N VAL A 114 13.74 -7.47 25.43
CA VAL A 114 12.32 -7.80 25.18
C VAL A 114 11.41 -6.78 25.86
N LEU A 115 11.66 -6.47 27.13
CA LEU A 115 10.86 -5.50 27.89
C LEU A 115 10.94 -4.09 27.30
N ILE A 116 12.13 -3.61 26.96
CA ILE A 116 12.32 -2.29 26.35
C ILE A 116 11.66 -2.24 24.96
N THR A 117 11.79 -3.31 24.17
CA THR A 117 11.12 -3.39 22.87
C THR A 117 9.60 -3.28 23.04
N ALA A 118 9.01 -4.04 23.97
CA ALA A 118 7.58 -3.95 24.25
C ALA A 118 7.16 -2.54 24.73
N ALA A 119 7.92 -1.95 25.66
CA ALA A 119 7.64 -0.62 26.20
C ALA A 119 7.72 0.49 25.13
N LEU A 120 8.76 0.48 24.28
CA LEU A 120 8.90 1.44 23.19
C LEU A 120 7.82 1.26 22.12
N ARG A 121 7.37 0.04 21.85
CA ARG A 121 6.25 -0.17 20.91
C ARG A 121 4.94 0.37 21.48
N ALA A 122 4.68 0.12 22.76
CA ALA A 122 3.48 0.61 23.43
C ALA A 122 3.44 2.15 23.52
N SER A 123 4.61 2.79 23.68
CA SER A 123 4.70 4.26 23.79
C SER A 123 4.86 4.93 22.43
N LEU A 124 5.97 4.69 21.74
CA LEU A 124 6.32 5.34 20.49
C LEU A 124 5.37 4.97 19.35
N GLY A 125 4.94 3.70 19.30
CA GLY A 125 4.00 3.21 18.28
C GLY A 125 2.58 3.71 18.48
N TYR A 126 2.11 3.83 19.73
CA TYR A 126 0.75 4.30 20.00
C TYR A 126 0.62 5.83 19.95
N TYR A 127 1.46 6.55 20.72
CA TYR A 127 1.32 8.00 20.88
C TYR A 127 1.94 8.77 19.72
N LEU A 128 3.10 8.30 19.24
CA LEU A 128 3.84 8.98 18.18
C LEU A 128 3.70 8.28 16.84
N ASN A 129 3.05 7.12 16.74
CA ASN A 129 2.96 6.32 15.52
C ASN A 129 4.33 6.13 14.82
N LEU A 130 5.42 6.02 15.58
CA LEU A 130 6.78 5.87 15.04
C LEU A 130 7.30 4.44 15.24
N PRO A 131 8.15 3.94 14.32
CA PRO A 131 8.81 2.66 14.50
C PRO A 131 9.83 2.71 15.64
N VAL A 132 10.00 1.59 16.33
CA VAL A 132 10.98 1.47 17.42
C VAL A 132 12.42 1.32 16.93
N LEU A 133 12.61 0.83 15.70
CA LEU A 133 13.92 0.65 15.07
C LEU A 133 14.90 -0.10 16.01
N THR A 134 16.18 0.27 16.00
CA THR A 134 17.21 -0.35 16.83
C THR A 134 17.47 0.41 18.13
N LEU A 135 16.51 1.23 18.59
CA LEU A 135 16.59 1.90 19.89
C LEU A 135 16.69 0.93 21.07
N PRO A 136 15.94 -0.20 21.15
CA PRO A 136 16.10 -1.15 22.25
C PRO A 136 17.53 -1.70 22.33
N PHE A 137 18.13 -2.03 21.19
CA PHE A 137 19.53 -2.43 21.12
C PHE A 137 20.46 -1.36 21.72
N LEU A 138 20.32 -0.10 21.33
CA LEU A 138 21.17 1.00 21.83
C LEU A 138 21.00 1.24 23.33
N LEU A 139 19.76 1.21 23.82
CA LEU A 139 19.44 1.41 25.23
C LEU A 139 19.97 0.29 26.14
N ILE A 140 20.25 -0.89 25.58
CA ILE A 140 20.86 -2.00 26.31
C ILE A 140 22.38 -1.99 26.17
N ILE A 141 22.90 -1.86 24.95
CA ILE A 141 24.34 -2.02 24.72
C ILE A 141 25.16 -0.88 25.32
N PHE A 142 24.68 0.37 25.31
CA PHE A 142 25.45 1.50 25.86
C PHE A 142 25.65 1.38 27.38
N PRO A 143 24.60 1.12 28.19
CA PRO A 143 24.82 0.85 29.62
C PRO A 143 25.71 -0.35 29.88
N VAL A 144 25.57 -1.44 29.11
CA VAL A 144 26.41 -2.63 29.30
C VAL A 144 27.89 -2.33 28.99
N LEU A 145 28.18 -1.62 27.89
CA LEU A 145 29.54 -1.22 27.54
C LEU A 145 30.13 -0.28 28.61
N ALA A 146 29.36 0.71 29.07
CA ALA A 146 29.78 1.64 30.12
C ALA A 146 30.00 0.94 31.48
N ALA A 147 29.18 -0.05 31.82
CA ALA A 147 29.31 -0.82 33.06
C ALA A 147 30.43 -1.85 33.01
N SER A 148 30.82 -2.33 31.82
CA SER A 148 31.72 -3.46 31.64
C SER A 148 33.07 -3.36 32.38
N PRO A 149 33.76 -2.20 32.49
CA PRO A 149 35.02 -2.11 33.24
C PRO A 149 34.86 -2.40 34.73
N ASN A 150 33.64 -2.24 35.26
CA ASN A 150 33.32 -2.46 36.68
C ASN A 150 32.77 -3.87 36.94
N ILE A 151 32.58 -4.69 35.91
CA ILE A 151 32.06 -6.05 36.05
C ILE A 151 33.24 -7.03 36.05
N GLN A 152 33.39 -7.76 37.15
CA GLN A 152 34.46 -8.76 37.28
C GLN A 152 34.38 -9.80 36.15
N GLY A 153 35.50 -10.01 35.45
CA GLY A 153 35.61 -10.98 34.35
C GLY A 153 35.21 -10.45 32.97
N MET A 154 34.64 -9.25 32.85
CA MET A 154 34.34 -8.65 31.53
C MET A 154 35.62 -8.09 30.88
N SER A 155 36.30 -8.91 30.08
CA SER A 155 37.49 -8.49 29.32
C SER A 155 37.15 -8.24 27.85
N SER A 156 37.66 -7.14 27.29
CA SER A 156 37.40 -6.78 25.89
C SER A 156 38.21 -7.60 24.87
N THR A 157 37.58 -7.93 23.73
CA THR A 157 38.17 -8.58 22.54
C THR A 157 38.69 -7.60 21.50
N LEU A 158 38.51 -6.28 21.66
CA LEU A 158 38.84 -5.27 20.63
C LEU A 158 40.32 -5.22 20.19
N LYS A 159 41.22 -5.95 20.87
CA LYS A 159 42.63 -6.08 20.49
C LYS A 159 42.93 -7.29 19.59
N GLU A 160 41.99 -8.21 19.41
CA GLU A 160 42.18 -9.42 18.60
C GLU A 160 41.66 -9.18 17.18
N VAL A 161 42.57 -9.09 16.20
CA VAL A 161 42.21 -9.05 14.78
C VAL A 161 41.71 -10.43 14.40
N ILE A 162 40.41 -10.54 14.13
CA ILE A 162 39.82 -11.76 13.56
C ILE A 162 40.35 -11.89 12.12
N PRO A 163 41.11 -12.96 11.79
CA PRO A 163 41.57 -13.15 10.43
C PRO A 163 40.38 -13.47 9.51
N SER A 164 40.35 -12.85 8.34
CA SER A 164 39.38 -13.22 7.29
C SER A 164 39.63 -14.66 6.85
N VAL A 165 38.58 -15.49 6.84
CA VAL A 165 38.65 -16.90 6.41
C VAL A 165 39.13 -17.00 4.96
N PHE A 166 38.70 -16.06 4.11
CA PHE A 166 39.09 -15.95 2.71
C PHE A 166 39.67 -14.58 2.44
N GLN A 167 40.77 -14.54 1.68
CA GLN A 167 41.38 -13.30 1.23
C GLN A 167 40.93 -13.00 -0.19
N PHE A 168 40.13 -11.95 -0.35
CA PHE A 168 39.74 -11.42 -1.65
C PHE A 168 40.46 -10.09 -1.90
N SER A 169 40.95 -9.90 -3.12
CA SER A 169 41.57 -8.64 -3.54
C SER A 169 40.60 -7.85 -4.41
N PHE A 170 40.01 -6.79 -3.83
CA PHE A 170 39.16 -5.84 -4.54
C PHE A 170 39.70 -4.40 -4.35
N PRO A 171 39.34 -3.45 -5.24
CA PRO A 171 39.63 -2.03 -5.03
C PRO A 171 39.13 -1.54 -3.67
N GLU A 172 39.85 -0.62 -3.03
CA GLU A 172 39.58 -0.14 -1.67
C GLU A 172 38.13 0.30 -1.45
N ILE A 173 37.54 0.99 -2.44
CA ILE A 173 36.14 1.45 -2.39
C ILE A 173 35.17 0.26 -2.27
N VAL A 174 35.41 -0.81 -3.03
CA VAL A 174 34.58 -2.02 -3.05
C VAL A 174 34.79 -2.81 -1.75
N THR A 175 36.03 -2.97 -1.33
CA THR A 175 36.39 -3.60 -0.05
C THR A 175 35.70 -2.89 1.12
N GLY A 176 35.73 -1.55 1.14
CA GLY A 176 35.05 -0.75 2.14
C GLY A 176 33.53 -0.93 2.14
N TYR A 177 32.91 -0.96 0.96
CA TYR A 177 31.48 -1.18 0.83
C TYR A 177 31.07 -2.56 1.41
N LEU A 178 31.81 -3.61 1.04
CA LEU A 178 31.54 -4.97 1.50
C LEU A 178 31.76 -5.10 3.01
N LYS A 179 32.86 -4.54 3.55
CA LYS A 179 33.10 -4.50 5.00
C LYS A 179 32.01 -3.71 5.73
N SER A 180 31.53 -2.61 5.15
CA SER A 180 30.41 -1.83 5.69
C SER A 180 29.12 -2.63 5.72
N LEU A 181 28.81 -3.44 4.71
CA LEU A 181 27.67 -4.36 4.76
C LEU A 181 27.85 -5.42 5.86
N GLY A 182 29.02 -6.04 5.95
CA GLY A 182 29.32 -7.01 7.01
C GLY A 182 29.24 -6.42 8.42
N ALA A 183 29.64 -5.15 8.59
CA ALA A 183 29.59 -4.44 9.87
C ALA A 183 28.17 -4.30 10.44
N ILE A 184 27.12 -4.41 9.62
CA ILE A 184 25.71 -4.49 10.07
C ILE A 184 25.51 -5.65 11.06
N LEU A 185 26.24 -6.75 10.87
CA LEU A 185 26.21 -7.93 11.74
C LEU A 185 27.44 -8.02 12.67
N PHE A 186 28.11 -6.90 12.94
CA PHE A 186 29.37 -6.86 13.72
C PHE A 186 30.50 -7.70 13.10
N MET A 187 30.51 -7.85 11.76
CA MET A 187 31.53 -8.59 11.03
C MET A 187 32.07 -7.74 9.86
N PRO A 188 33.00 -6.80 10.08
CA PRO A 188 33.58 -5.97 9.02
C PRO A 188 34.53 -6.77 8.10
N ASP A 189 34.02 -7.86 7.55
CA ASP A 189 34.69 -8.84 6.69
C ASP A 189 34.08 -8.82 5.28
N VAL A 190 34.92 -9.07 4.29
CA VAL A 190 34.52 -9.06 2.88
C VAL A 190 33.60 -10.24 2.54
N THR A 191 33.82 -11.41 3.13
CA THR A 191 33.02 -12.62 2.89
C THR A 191 31.58 -12.42 3.38
N ALA A 192 31.42 -11.93 4.61
CA ALA A 192 30.12 -11.56 5.15
C ALA A 192 29.46 -10.48 4.27
N GLY A 193 30.22 -9.46 3.86
CA GLY A 193 29.76 -8.42 2.94
C GLY A 193 29.24 -8.95 1.60
N ILE A 194 29.91 -9.92 0.97
CA ILE A 194 29.48 -10.53 -0.29
C ILE A 194 28.14 -11.25 -0.12
N ILE A 195 27.99 -12.03 0.95
CA ILE A 195 26.75 -12.78 1.21
C ILE A 195 25.60 -11.82 1.44
N LEU A 196 25.81 -10.77 2.24
CA LEU A 196 24.79 -9.75 2.49
C LEU A 196 24.45 -8.95 1.24
N PHE A 197 25.44 -8.64 0.39
CA PHE A 197 25.21 -7.98 -0.90
C PHE A 197 24.36 -8.83 -1.84
N ILE A 198 24.68 -10.13 -1.97
CA ILE A 198 23.90 -11.06 -2.78
C ILE A 198 22.48 -11.19 -2.22
N ALA A 199 22.34 -11.35 -0.90
CA ALA A 199 21.03 -11.42 -0.24
C ALA A 199 20.20 -10.17 -0.51
N LEU A 200 20.80 -8.97 -0.37
CA LEU A 200 20.14 -7.70 -0.65
C LEU A 200 19.75 -7.58 -2.13
N LEU A 201 20.63 -7.95 -3.06
CA LEU A 201 20.37 -7.90 -4.51
C LEU A 201 19.23 -8.83 -4.95
N LEU A 202 19.18 -10.04 -4.38
CA LEU A 202 18.11 -11.00 -4.64
C LEU A 202 16.78 -10.51 -4.07
N PHE A 203 16.79 -9.91 -2.88
CA PHE A 203 15.62 -9.36 -2.22
C PHE A 203 15.09 -8.11 -2.94
N SER A 204 15.91 -7.07 -3.06
CA SER A 204 15.53 -5.76 -3.57
C SER A 204 16.69 -5.09 -4.34
N ARG A 205 16.50 -4.98 -5.65
CA ARG A 205 17.39 -4.25 -6.57
C ARG A 205 17.38 -2.76 -6.25
N ILE A 206 16.23 -2.21 -5.89
CA ILE A 206 16.11 -0.80 -5.48
C ILE A 206 16.87 -0.56 -4.17
N ALA A 207 16.75 -1.44 -3.17
CA ALA A 207 17.52 -1.33 -1.93
C ALA A 207 19.02 -1.43 -2.21
N THR A 208 19.46 -2.34 -3.08
CA THR A 208 20.87 -2.42 -3.50
C THR A 208 21.35 -1.16 -4.21
N LEU A 209 20.51 -0.53 -5.03
CA LEU A 209 20.86 0.75 -5.65
C LEU A 209 20.98 1.85 -4.58
N LEU A 210 20.03 1.93 -3.65
CA LEU A 210 20.06 2.88 -2.55
C LEU A 210 21.25 2.66 -1.61
N SER A 211 21.66 1.43 -1.35
CA SER A 211 22.84 1.12 -0.53
C SER A 211 24.12 1.63 -1.18
N LEU A 212 24.28 1.42 -2.49
CA LEU A 212 25.41 1.92 -3.28
C LEU A 212 25.43 3.46 -3.30
N ILE A 213 24.27 4.09 -3.52
CA ILE A 213 24.13 5.55 -3.52
C ILE A 213 24.46 6.12 -2.14
N GLY A 214 23.92 5.56 -1.07
CA GLY A 214 24.15 6.03 0.29
C GLY A 214 25.61 5.94 0.70
N TYR A 215 26.27 4.83 0.36
CA TYR A 215 27.71 4.66 0.58
C TYR A 215 28.55 5.64 -0.26
N ALA A 216 28.25 5.79 -1.54
CA ALA A 216 28.99 6.69 -2.44
C ALA A 216 28.88 8.17 -2.01
N ILE A 217 27.68 8.62 -1.63
CA ILE A 217 27.45 9.99 -1.15
C ILE A 217 28.20 10.23 0.15
N ALA A 218 28.15 9.27 1.09
CA ALA A 218 28.89 9.40 2.33
C ALA A 218 30.40 9.49 2.06
N LEU A 219 30.96 8.60 1.23
CA LEU A 219 32.37 8.67 0.87
C LEU A 219 32.76 10.02 0.25
N PHE A 220 31.95 10.52 -0.67
CA PHE A 220 32.15 11.84 -1.28
C PHE A 220 32.13 12.95 -0.22
N TRP A 221 31.11 12.95 0.64
CA TRP A 221 30.93 13.94 1.70
C TRP A 221 32.09 13.96 2.68
N PHE A 222 32.55 12.79 3.12
CA PHE A 222 33.68 12.69 4.04
C PHE A 222 34.99 13.13 3.41
N ARG A 223 35.28 12.74 2.16
CA ARG A 223 36.50 13.17 1.47
C ARG A 223 36.51 14.66 1.17
N TRP A 224 35.35 15.27 0.93
CA TRP A 224 35.24 16.69 0.60
C TRP A 224 35.25 17.59 1.82
N MET A 225 34.50 17.25 2.87
CA MET A 225 34.29 18.13 4.02
C MET A 225 35.26 17.89 5.19
N PHE A 226 35.86 16.69 5.28
CA PHE A 226 36.65 16.31 6.45
C PHE A 226 38.02 15.71 6.10
N SER A 227 39.03 16.09 6.87
CA SER A 227 40.40 15.55 6.77
C SER A 227 40.58 14.36 7.71
N PHE A 228 39.99 13.20 7.41
CA PHE A 228 40.14 11.97 8.20
C PHE A 228 41.18 11.00 7.60
N PRO A 229 41.89 10.19 8.42
CA PRO A 229 42.69 9.06 7.93
C PRO A 229 41.81 8.08 7.16
N GLN A 230 42.21 7.75 5.93
CA GLN A 230 41.39 6.96 5.00
C GLN A 230 41.06 5.54 5.52
N GLU A 231 41.93 4.93 6.33
CA GLU A 231 41.77 3.55 6.81
C GLU A 231 40.55 3.33 7.73
N HIS A 232 40.14 4.34 8.51
CA HIS A 232 38.98 4.25 9.41
C HIS A 232 37.65 4.54 8.72
N LEU A 233 37.68 5.11 7.51
CA LEU A 233 36.53 5.63 6.78
C LEU A 233 35.73 4.52 6.10
N TYR A 234 36.40 3.46 5.65
CA TYR A 234 35.83 2.47 4.74
C TYR A 234 35.14 1.28 5.42
N ALA A 235 35.55 0.87 6.64
CA ALA A 235 35.11 -0.42 7.21
C ALA A 235 34.02 -0.32 8.29
N SER A 236 33.86 0.81 9.00
CA SER A 236 32.97 0.93 10.18
C SER A 236 31.92 2.03 10.10
N VAL A 237 31.98 2.90 9.08
CA VAL A 237 31.11 4.09 8.99
C VAL A 237 29.96 3.88 8.01
N GLY A 238 30.18 3.09 6.95
CA GLY A 238 29.28 2.98 5.80
C GLY A 238 27.90 2.40 6.10
N PHE A 239 27.76 1.54 7.11
CA PHE A 239 26.49 0.86 7.37
C PHE A 239 25.34 1.79 7.78
N ASN A 240 25.63 2.86 8.54
CA ASN A 240 24.63 3.88 8.91
C ASN A 240 24.05 4.56 7.66
N PHE A 241 24.91 4.85 6.67
CA PHE A 241 24.53 5.53 5.44
C PHE A 241 23.83 4.61 4.44
N ILE A 242 24.24 3.34 4.39
CA ILE A 242 23.55 2.30 3.64
C ILE A 242 22.12 2.15 4.16
N LEU A 243 21.95 1.94 5.47
CA LEU A 243 20.64 1.71 6.07
C LEU A 243 19.73 2.93 5.99
N ILE A 244 20.23 4.16 6.23
CA ILE A 244 19.40 5.37 6.15
C ILE A 244 18.92 5.62 4.72
N SER A 245 19.79 5.39 3.72
CA SER A 245 19.45 5.54 2.31
C SER A 245 18.36 4.55 1.90
N ILE A 246 18.47 3.27 2.30
CA ILE A 246 17.42 2.26 2.05
C ILE A 246 16.11 2.65 2.76
N ALA A 247 16.19 3.01 4.04
CA ALA A 247 15.02 3.32 4.85
C ALA A 247 14.22 4.52 4.28
N MET A 248 14.91 5.60 3.96
CA MET A 248 14.29 6.84 3.46
C MET A 248 13.93 6.79 1.97
N GLY A 249 14.74 6.11 1.16
CA GLY A 249 14.57 6.06 -0.29
C GLY A 249 13.61 4.98 -0.78
N GLY A 250 13.23 4.01 0.07
CA GLY A 250 12.34 2.95 -0.40
C GLY A 250 11.49 2.21 0.61
N ILE A 251 11.80 2.23 1.91
CA ILE A 251 10.97 1.54 2.92
C ILE A 251 9.85 2.43 3.42
N TRP A 252 10.19 3.63 3.92
CA TRP A 252 9.22 4.56 4.53
C TRP A 252 8.63 5.56 3.55
N PHE A 253 9.30 5.77 2.42
CA PHE A 253 8.80 6.57 1.32
C PHE A 253 8.84 5.77 0.03
N VAL A 254 7.85 6.01 -0.82
CA VAL A 254 7.71 5.30 -2.09
C VAL A 254 8.88 5.65 -3.01
N PRO A 255 9.61 4.65 -3.56
CA PRO A 255 10.75 4.89 -4.45
C PRO A 255 10.40 5.71 -5.69
N GLN A 256 10.88 6.95 -5.71
CA GLN A 256 10.73 7.90 -6.80
C GLN A 256 11.85 8.95 -6.74
N LYS A 257 12.00 9.77 -7.79
CA LYS A 257 13.01 10.84 -7.85
C LYS A 257 13.10 11.69 -6.57
N SER A 258 11.97 12.12 -6.01
CA SER A 258 11.95 12.92 -4.78
C SER A 258 12.36 12.14 -3.52
N SER A 259 12.02 10.84 -3.42
CA SER A 259 12.47 10.01 -2.29
C SER A 259 13.97 9.73 -2.36
N PHE A 260 14.54 9.63 -3.56
CA PHE A 260 15.98 9.50 -3.75
C PHE A 260 16.67 10.78 -3.28
N LEU A 261 16.17 11.96 -3.66
CA LEU A 261 16.69 13.23 -3.12
C LEU A 261 16.59 13.28 -1.59
N LEU A 262 15.46 12.83 -1.01
CA LEU A 262 15.31 12.74 0.43
C LEU A 262 16.32 11.77 1.07
N ALA A 263 16.61 10.63 0.41
CA ALA A 263 17.64 9.70 0.84
C ALA A 263 19.03 10.38 0.85
N ILE A 264 19.39 11.13 -0.20
CA ILE A 264 20.63 11.93 -0.24
C ILE A 264 20.68 12.89 0.96
N SER A 265 19.65 13.70 1.17
CA SER A 265 19.60 14.64 2.30
C SER A 265 19.72 13.95 3.65
N SER A 266 19.09 12.78 3.80
CA SER A 266 19.17 11.99 5.04
C SER A 266 20.57 11.41 5.27
N VAL A 267 21.28 10.99 4.23
CA VAL A 267 22.67 10.51 4.34
C VAL A 267 23.58 11.65 4.81
N LEU A 268 23.41 12.86 4.27
CA LEU A 268 24.19 14.03 4.67
C LEU A 268 23.94 14.41 6.15
N LEU A 269 22.67 14.44 6.58
CA LEU A 269 22.35 14.69 7.99
C LEU A 269 22.92 13.59 8.90
N CYS A 270 22.77 12.32 8.50
CA CYS A 270 23.30 11.18 9.22
C CYS A 270 24.83 11.28 9.37
N ALA A 271 25.54 11.77 8.34
CA ALA A 271 26.99 11.96 8.39
C ALA A 271 27.41 13.03 9.40
N VAL A 272 26.66 14.15 9.48
CA VAL A 272 26.87 15.19 10.49
C VAL A 272 26.60 14.67 11.90
N LEU A 273 25.50 13.93 12.10
CA LEU A 273 25.21 13.32 13.39
C LEU A 273 26.24 12.25 13.77
N TRP A 274 26.77 11.51 12.81
CA TRP A 274 27.82 10.52 13.05
C TRP A 274 29.11 11.18 13.55
N THR A 275 29.58 12.24 12.89
CA THR A 275 30.80 12.96 13.32
C THR A 275 30.61 13.62 14.69
N GLY A 276 29.47 14.26 14.92
CA GLY A 276 29.15 14.89 16.21
C GLY A 276 29.05 13.86 17.34
N SER A 277 28.33 12.76 17.12
CA SER A 277 28.15 11.70 18.11
C SER A 277 29.45 10.97 18.41
N GLY A 278 30.34 10.79 17.43
CA GLY A 278 31.65 10.17 17.64
C GLY A 278 32.50 10.93 18.65
N ARG A 279 32.54 12.25 18.55
CA ARG A 279 33.29 13.07 19.52
C ARG A 279 32.66 13.05 20.92
N LEU A 280 31.33 13.04 21.00
CA LEU A 280 30.62 13.00 22.27
C LEU A 280 30.73 11.64 22.97
N LEU A 281 30.60 10.54 22.25
CA LEU A 281 30.59 9.19 22.84
C LEU A 281 31.99 8.69 23.18
N SER A 282 33.01 9.12 22.43
CA SER A 282 34.40 8.75 22.72
C SER A 282 34.90 9.29 24.06
N SER A 283 34.36 10.40 24.57
CA SER A 283 34.67 10.89 25.93
C SER A 283 34.17 9.95 27.04
N PHE A 284 33.15 9.14 26.74
CA PHE A 284 32.63 8.08 27.62
C PHE A 284 33.22 6.70 27.30
N GLY A 285 34.17 6.61 26.35
CA GLY A 285 34.71 5.32 25.89
C GLY A 285 33.71 4.48 25.10
N LEU A 286 32.64 5.09 24.56
CA LEU A 286 31.57 4.39 23.85
C LEU A 286 31.72 4.52 22.32
N PRO A 287 31.43 3.45 21.55
CA PRO A 287 31.37 3.50 20.10
C PRO A 287 30.09 4.17 19.59
N VAL A 288 30.09 4.69 18.36
CA VAL A 288 28.94 5.37 17.76
C VAL A 288 27.79 4.43 17.40
N LEU A 289 28.12 3.20 16.96
CA LEU A 289 27.16 2.18 16.53
C LEU A 289 26.12 2.74 15.52
N ILE A 290 24.85 2.32 15.64
CA ILE A 290 23.73 2.68 14.76
C ILE A 290 22.94 3.90 15.29
N LEU A 291 23.48 4.66 16.24
CA LEU A 291 22.80 5.84 16.81
C LEU A 291 22.48 6.91 15.75
N PRO A 292 23.40 7.32 14.86
CA PRO A 292 23.12 8.37 13.87
C PRO A 292 21.98 8.01 12.91
N PHE A 293 21.91 6.74 12.50
CA PHE A 293 20.81 6.20 11.71
C PHE A 293 19.45 6.39 12.41
N ASN A 294 19.33 6.00 13.70
CA ASN A 294 18.07 6.11 14.44
C ASN A 294 17.64 7.57 14.60
N LEU A 295 18.57 8.44 15.01
CA LEU A 295 18.28 9.86 15.19
C LEU A 295 17.84 10.53 13.89
N THR A 296 18.54 10.23 12.79
CA THR A 296 18.19 10.78 11.48
C THR A 296 16.82 10.28 11.04
N LEU A 297 16.60 8.97 11.05
CA LEU A 297 15.35 8.38 10.57
C LEU A 297 14.14 8.90 11.36
N LEU A 298 14.20 8.90 12.69
CA LEU A 298 13.09 9.37 13.53
C LEU A 298 12.82 10.86 13.34
N THR A 299 13.88 11.69 13.19
CA THR A 299 13.74 13.12 12.92
C THR A 299 13.01 13.36 11.60
N PHE A 300 13.41 12.66 10.53
CA PHE A 300 12.73 12.76 9.24
C PHE A 300 11.30 12.24 9.30
N LEU A 301 11.06 11.05 9.87
CA LEU A 301 9.71 10.47 9.94
C LEU A 301 8.75 11.37 10.72
N PHE A 302 9.20 11.90 11.85
CA PHE A 302 8.36 12.79 12.67
C PHE A 302 8.17 14.16 12.01
N GLY A 303 9.24 14.77 11.49
CA GLY A 303 9.17 16.08 10.83
C GLY A 303 8.32 16.06 9.55
N MET A 304 8.40 15.00 8.75
CA MET A 304 7.67 14.89 7.48
C MET A 304 6.15 14.74 7.65
N ARG A 305 5.65 14.53 8.87
CA ARG A 305 4.22 14.52 9.19
C ARG A 305 3.59 15.89 9.30
N GLN A 306 4.39 16.94 9.50
CA GLN A 306 3.87 18.31 9.53
C GLN A 306 3.54 18.86 8.13
N ARG A 307 3.77 18.07 7.07
CA ARG A 307 3.43 18.45 5.70
C ARG A 307 1.91 18.46 5.54
N THR A 308 1.36 19.62 5.19
CA THR A 308 -0.06 19.81 4.88
C THR A 308 -0.47 19.17 3.55
N LEU A 309 0.50 18.91 2.67
CA LEU A 309 0.31 18.22 1.39
C LEU A 309 1.31 17.07 1.29
N ASP A 310 0.85 15.83 1.40
CA ASP A 310 1.69 14.67 1.09
C ASP A 310 1.74 14.45 -0.43
N ALA A 311 2.35 15.38 -1.17
CA ALA A 311 2.44 15.28 -2.62
C ALA A 311 3.62 14.40 -3.06
N ARG A 312 4.85 14.77 -2.67
CA ARG A 312 6.12 14.08 -2.99
C ARG A 312 7.22 14.46 -1.98
N PRO A 313 8.07 13.51 -1.53
CA PRO A 313 7.90 12.07 -1.65
C PRO A 313 6.72 11.57 -0.81
N LYS A 314 6.07 10.53 -1.31
CA LYS A 314 4.88 9.92 -0.71
C LYS A 314 5.27 8.95 0.38
N SER A 315 4.59 9.01 1.52
CA SER A 315 4.84 8.08 2.62
C SER A 315 4.22 6.71 2.34
N VAL A 316 4.83 5.65 2.88
CA VAL A 316 4.35 4.25 2.80
C VAL A 316 3.51 3.87 4.04
N VAL A 317 3.25 4.81 4.94
CA VAL A 317 2.59 4.55 6.24
C VAL A 317 1.20 3.90 6.11
N ASP A 318 0.53 4.06 4.97
CA ASP A 318 -0.83 3.57 4.75
C ASP A 318 -0.93 2.09 4.34
N PHE A 319 0.18 1.37 4.19
CA PHE A 319 0.17 -0.05 3.83
C PHE A 319 1.41 -0.80 4.35
N GLU A 320 1.26 -2.11 4.57
CA GLU A 320 2.36 -2.94 5.06
C GLU A 320 3.45 -3.11 3.99
N SER A 321 4.68 -2.69 4.33
CA SER A 321 5.80 -2.76 3.40
C SER A 321 6.42 -4.16 3.35
N SER A 322 6.49 -4.73 2.14
CA SER A 322 7.22 -5.96 1.82
C SER A 322 8.55 -5.70 1.11
N GLY A 323 9.01 -4.44 1.07
CA GLY A 323 10.25 -3.97 0.45
C GLY A 323 10.04 -2.90 -0.63
N PRO A 324 11.11 -2.23 -1.11
CA PRO A 324 11.01 -1.05 -1.97
C PRO A 324 10.26 -1.27 -3.30
N GLU A 325 10.51 -2.37 -4.03
CA GLU A 325 9.81 -2.64 -5.29
C GLU A 325 8.32 -2.88 -5.07
N SER A 326 7.98 -3.65 -4.03
CA SER A 326 6.59 -3.91 -3.67
C SER A 326 5.90 -2.61 -3.30
N ASN A 327 6.56 -1.72 -2.54
CA ASN A 327 6.03 -0.40 -2.21
C ASN A 327 5.75 0.45 -3.44
N LEU A 328 6.70 0.48 -4.39
CA LEU A 328 6.54 1.24 -5.62
C LEU A 328 5.40 0.70 -6.48
N ILE A 329 5.29 -0.63 -6.61
CA ILE A 329 4.24 -1.27 -7.39
C ILE A 329 2.89 -1.04 -6.77
N HIS A 330 2.75 -1.26 -5.46
CA HIS A 330 1.52 -1.04 -4.74
C HIS A 330 1.07 0.42 -4.91
N TYR A 331 1.97 1.39 -4.70
CA TYR A 331 1.67 2.80 -4.92
C TYR A 331 1.24 3.12 -6.36
N GLN A 332 2.02 2.67 -7.36
CA GLN A 332 1.73 2.93 -8.78
C GLN A 332 0.40 2.32 -9.19
N THR A 333 0.17 1.06 -8.82
CA THR A 333 -1.06 0.35 -9.13
C THR A 333 -2.24 0.99 -8.40
N ARG A 334 -2.18 1.20 -7.09
CA ARG A 334 -3.31 1.77 -6.31
C ARG A 334 -3.72 3.16 -6.78
N ILE A 335 -2.80 4.10 -6.95
CA ILE A 335 -3.13 5.46 -7.42
C ILE A 335 -3.73 5.46 -8.82
N ILE A 336 -3.16 4.66 -9.72
CA ILE A 336 -3.66 4.58 -11.09
C ILE A 336 -5.05 3.93 -11.14
N ARG A 337 -5.31 2.95 -10.27
CA ARG A 337 -6.54 2.16 -10.28
C ARG A 337 -7.72 2.85 -9.59
N PHE A 338 -7.45 3.60 -8.52
CA PHE A 338 -8.51 4.18 -7.70
C PHE A 338 -8.77 5.66 -7.92
N GLY A 339 -7.82 6.39 -8.51
CA GLY A 339 -8.03 7.80 -8.83
C GLY A 339 -8.08 8.68 -7.58
N SER A 340 -7.05 9.50 -7.45
CA SER A 340 -6.99 10.75 -6.69
C SER A 340 -7.23 10.76 -5.16
N HIS A 341 -7.11 11.98 -4.63
CA HIS A 341 -6.56 12.41 -3.34
C HIS A 341 -7.58 12.44 -2.20
N ILE A 342 -8.77 11.88 -2.42
CA ILE A 342 -9.91 11.95 -1.50
C ILE A 342 -10.23 10.51 -1.08
N ASP A 343 -10.00 10.17 0.19
CA ASP A 343 -10.25 8.83 0.75
C ASP A 343 -11.74 8.47 0.85
N TYR A 344 -12.62 9.26 0.23
CA TYR A 344 -14.07 9.16 0.35
C TYR A 344 -14.74 8.95 -1.01
N PRO A 345 -15.37 7.80 -1.27
CA PRO A 345 -15.97 7.51 -2.57
C PRO A 345 -17.25 8.31 -2.80
N ILE A 346 -17.24 9.21 -3.78
CA ILE A 346 -18.35 10.07 -4.19
C ILE A 346 -19.00 9.52 -5.47
N SER A 347 -20.31 9.27 -5.47
CA SER A 347 -21.09 8.94 -6.68
C SER A 347 -21.77 10.15 -7.30
N LEU A 348 -22.23 10.02 -8.55
CA LEU A 348 -23.08 11.03 -9.16
C LEU A 348 -24.37 11.21 -8.35
N PRO A 349 -24.86 12.45 -8.16
CA PRO A 349 -25.99 12.77 -7.30
C PRO A 349 -27.36 12.47 -7.94
N PHE A 350 -27.45 11.52 -8.87
CA PHE A 350 -28.68 11.23 -9.61
C PHE A 350 -28.74 9.77 -10.11
N LEU A 351 -29.96 9.33 -10.42
CA LEU A 351 -30.22 8.07 -11.12
C LEU A 351 -30.41 8.32 -12.62
N GLY A 352 -30.10 7.29 -13.41
CA GLY A 352 -30.24 7.35 -14.86
C GLY A 352 -29.13 8.15 -15.53
N MET A 353 -29.36 8.49 -16.79
CA MET A 353 -28.39 9.14 -17.65
C MET A 353 -28.64 10.65 -17.69
N TRP A 354 -27.59 11.42 -17.43
CA TRP A 354 -27.60 12.88 -17.48
C TRP A 354 -26.44 13.38 -18.33
N THR A 355 -26.63 14.53 -18.96
CA THR A 355 -25.61 15.24 -19.72
C THR A 355 -25.00 16.32 -18.83
N CYS A 356 -23.67 16.36 -18.72
CA CYS A 356 -22.97 17.49 -18.11
C CYS A 356 -23.02 18.66 -19.10
N THR A 357 -23.77 19.70 -18.76
CA THR A 357 -23.93 20.88 -19.63
C THR A 357 -22.96 22.00 -19.29
N GLN A 358 -22.41 21.99 -18.08
CA GLN A 358 -21.31 22.86 -17.72
C GLN A 358 -20.31 22.11 -16.83
N GLY A 359 -19.08 21.95 -17.33
CA GLY A 359 -17.98 21.30 -16.62
C GLY A 359 -17.17 22.27 -15.75
N SER A 360 -16.06 21.75 -15.21
CA SER A 360 -15.08 22.60 -14.51
C SER A 360 -14.44 23.63 -15.45
N SER A 361 -14.21 24.84 -14.94
CA SER A 361 -13.75 26.02 -15.68
C SER A 361 -14.69 26.40 -16.85
N GLY A 362 -15.99 26.17 -16.68
CA GLY A 362 -17.02 26.47 -17.68
C GLY A 362 -17.13 27.96 -18.00
N PRO A 363 -17.67 28.32 -19.18
CA PRO A 363 -17.60 29.68 -19.71
C PRO A 363 -18.51 30.69 -18.98
N PHE A 364 -19.49 30.24 -18.20
CA PHE A 364 -20.51 31.11 -17.61
C PHE A 364 -20.32 31.33 -16.10
N THR A 365 -20.74 30.37 -15.28
CA THR A 365 -20.82 30.49 -13.80
C THR A 365 -19.66 29.82 -13.06
N HIS A 366 -18.95 28.89 -13.69
CA HIS A 366 -17.86 28.10 -13.07
C HIS A 366 -16.49 28.73 -13.31
N GLN A 367 -16.29 29.92 -12.78
CA GLN A 367 -15.03 30.67 -12.89
C GLN A 367 -14.48 31.02 -11.51
N ALA A 368 -13.16 31.23 -11.43
CA ALA A 368 -12.45 31.63 -10.23
C ALA A 368 -12.81 30.75 -9.01
N PHE A 369 -13.46 31.31 -7.99
CA PHE A 369 -13.81 30.60 -6.76
C PHE A 369 -14.78 29.42 -6.97
N TRP A 370 -15.53 29.37 -8.07
CA TRP A 370 -16.48 28.29 -8.36
C TRP A 370 -16.06 27.43 -9.56
N GLU A 371 -14.78 27.41 -9.90
CA GLU A 371 -14.28 26.73 -11.10
C GLU A 371 -14.58 25.23 -11.16
N HIS A 372 -14.76 24.54 -10.02
CA HIS A 372 -15.04 23.10 -10.00
C HIS A 372 -16.54 22.73 -9.87
N GLY A 373 -17.45 23.69 -10.06
CA GLY A 373 -18.88 23.40 -10.14
C GLY A 373 -19.23 22.56 -11.37
N LEU A 374 -20.34 21.83 -11.30
CA LEU A 374 -20.86 20.99 -12.38
C LEU A 374 -22.37 21.13 -12.49
N ASP A 375 -22.86 21.33 -13.72
CA ASP A 375 -24.29 21.39 -14.01
C ASP A 375 -24.70 20.21 -14.89
N PHE A 376 -25.86 19.63 -14.57
CA PHE A 376 -26.40 18.46 -15.24
C PHE A 376 -27.85 18.65 -15.69
N GLU A 377 -28.14 18.16 -16.89
CA GLU A 377 -29.48 18.12 -17.49
C GLU A 377 -29.81 16.71 -18.00
N VAL A 378 -31.09 16.42 -18.20
CA VAL A 378 -31.51 15.21 -18.94
C VAL A 378 -31.85 15.60 -20.36
N ARG A 379 -31.28 14.88 -21.33
CA ARG A 379 -31.52 15.10 -22.76
C ARG A 379 -32.01 13.84 -23.44
N ASP A 380 -32.92 14.01 -24.39
CA ASP A 380 -33.42 12.92 -25.23
C ASP A 380 -32.38 12.47 -26.29
N SER A 381 -32.75 11.51 -27.13
CA SER A 381 -31.88 11.01 -28.21
C SER A 381 -31.57 12.05 -29.29
N SER A 382 -32.36 13.12 -29.39
CA SER A 382 -32.14 14.24 -30.30
C SER A 382 -31.32 15.37 -29.69
N GLY A 383 -30.99 15.28 -28.39
CA GLY A 383 -30.23 16.28 -27.64
C GLY A 383 -31.07 17.40 -27.02
N LYS A 384 -32.40 17.32 -27.08
CA LYS A 384 -33.31 18.29 -26.45
C LYS A 384 -33.47 18.01 -24.95
N SER A 385 -33.54 19.06 -24.13
CA SER A 385 -33.71 18.98 -22.67
C SER A 385 -35.18 18.96 -22.21
N HIS A 386 -36.12 19.17 -23.13
CA HIS A 386 -37.54 19.29 -22.83
C HIS A 386 -38.40 18.66 -23.93
N LYS A 387 -39.64 18.30 -23.57
CA LYS A 387 -40.74 18.04 -24.50
C LYS A 387 -41.40 19.36 -24.92
N ASN A 388 -42.29 19.31 -25.91
CA ASN A 388 -43.05 20.47 -26.38
C ASN A 388 -42.15 21.69 -26.72
N GLU A 389 -42.64 22.90 -26.49
CA GLU A 389 -41.92 24.16 -26.72
C GLU A 389 -41.04 24.59 -25.53
N GLY A 390 -41.18 23.96 -24.35
CA GLY A 390 -40.31 24.22 -23.19
C GLY A 390 -40.67 25.48 -22.40
N HIS A 391 -41.93 25.93 -22.48
CA HIS A 391 -42.39 27.14 -21.79
C HIS A 391 -42.71 26.91 -20.31
N GLU A 392 -42.91 25.66 -19.90
CA GLU A 392 -43.15 25.29 -18.51
C GLU A 392 -42.01 24.44 -17.93
N VAL A 393 -41.76 24.56 -16.62
CA VAL A 393 -40.77 23.71 -15.93
C VAL A 393 -41.10 22.21 -16.05
N SER A 394 -42.38 21.86 -16.14
CA SER A 394 -42.90 20.50 -16.34
C SER A 394 -42.58 19.90 -17.72
N ASP A 395 -42.14 20.72 -18.68
CA ASP A 395 -41.68 20.25 -19.98
C ASP A 395 -40.26 19.66 -19.93
N TYR A 396 -39.44 20.04 -18.94
CA TYR A 396 -38.05 19.60 -18.86
C TYR A 396 -37.94 18.19 -18.29
N PHE A 397 -37.16 17.33 -18.95
CA PHE A 397 -37.06 15.92 -18.57
C PHE A 397 -36.41 15.69 -17.20
N CYS A 398 -35.57 16.61 -16.75
CA CYS A 398 -34.92 16.54 -15.44
C CYS A 398 -35.83 17.01 -14.30
N TYR A 399 -36.92 17.74 -14.59
CA TYR A 399 -37.75 18.35 -13.55
C TYR A 399 -38.40 17.28 -12.66
N LYS A 400 -38.29 17.47 -11.35
CA LYS A 400 -38.74 16.54 -10.30
C LYS A 400 -38.13 15.13 -10.36
N LEU A 401 -37.02 14.92 -11.07
CA LEU A 401 -36.25 13.69 -10.90
C LEU A 401 -35.53 13.66 -9.54
N PRO A 402 -35.39 12.48 -8.93
CA PRO A 402 -34.76 12.33 -7.62
C PRO A 402 -33.28 12.69 -7.66
N VAL A 403 -32.85 13.47 -6.67
CA VAL A 403 -31.46 13.83 -6.39
C VAL A 403 -30.98 13.00 -5.20
N LEU A 404 -29.81 12.38 -5.35
CA LEU A 404 -29.23 11.44 -4.40
C LEU A 404 -28.11 12.08 -3.57
N ALA A 405 -27.95 11.59 -2.34
CA ALA A 405 -26.71 11.80 -1.59
C ALA A 405 -25.54 11.14 -2.32
N CYS A 406 -24.52 11.93 -2.66
CA CYS A 406 -23.35 11.45 -3.39
C CYS A 406 -22.43 10.56 -2.53
N ALA A 407 -22.48 10.67 -1.21
CA ALA A 407 -21.76 9.83 -0.28
C ALA A 407 -22.41 9.91 1.12
N ASP A 408 -22.02 9.02 2.06
CA ASP A 408 -22.57 9.06 3.42
C ASP A 408 -22.17 10.37 4.12
N GLY A 409 -22.99 10.89 5.02
CA GLY A 409 -22.62 12.10 5.74
C GLY A 409 -23.75 12.75 6.52
N GLN A 410 -23.42 13.84 7.21
CA GLN A 410 -24.40 14.63 7.96
C GLN A 410 -24.89 15.82 7.15
N ILE A 411 -26.19 16.04 7.10
CA ILE A 411 -26.77 17.24 6.47
C ILE A 411 -26.45 18.45 7.35
N VAL A 412 -25.80 19.46 6.77
CA VAL A 412 -25.41 20.69 7.46
C VAL A 412 -26.19 21.92 7.02
N LYS A 413 -26.87 21.85 5.86
CA LYS A 413 -27.74 22.93 5.39
C LYS A 413 -28.90 22.39 4.56
N VAL A 414 -30.10 22.92 4.80
CA VAL A 414 -31.29 22.65 3.97
C VAL A 414 -32.03 23.95 3.66
N VAL A 415 -32.33 24.19 2.37
CA VAL A 415 -33.24 25.23 1.89
C VAL A 415 -34.21 24.58 0.91
N HIS A 416 -35.52 24.78 1.08
CA HIS A 416 -36.56 24.01 0.38
C HIS A 416 -37.87 24.78 0.15
N HIS A 417 -37.91 26.07 0.48
CA HIS A 417 -39.12 26.89 0.45
C HIS A 417 -39.16 27.90 -0.70
N ILE A 418 -38.10 27.99 -1.50
CA ILE A 418 -38.00 28.95 -2.61
C ILE A 418 -38.74 28.37 -3.81
N PRO A 419 -39.75 29.05 -4.38
CA PRO A 419 -40.48 28.52 -5.54
C PRO A 419 -39.60 28.40 -6.79
N ASP A 420 -40.01 27.54 -7.72
CA ASP A 420 -39.36 27.44 -9.03
C ASP A 420 -39.59 28.74 -9.84
N ASN A 421 -38.58 29.16 -10.59
CA ASN A 421 -38.67 30.32 -11.46
C ASN A 421 -39.45 29.98 -12.75
N PRO A 422 -40.13 30.96 -13.36
CA PRO A 422 -40.53 30.88 -14.76
C PRO A 422 -39.31 30.62 -15.67
N ILE A 423 -39.55 29.96 -16.81
CA ILE A 423 -38.49 29.65 -17.76
C ILE A 423 -37.89 30.96 -18.31
N GLY A 424 -36.57 31.09 -18.22
CA GLY A 424 -35.81 32.25 -18.69
C GLY A 424 -35.65 33.38 -17.66
N GLU A 425 -36.29 33.31 -16.49
CA GLU A 425 -36.37 34.41 -15.51
C GLU A 425 -35.68 34.07 -14.17
N PRO A 426 -34.34 33.98 -14.10
CA PRO A 426 -33.63 33.57 -12.89
C PRO A 426 -33.67 34.63 -11.78
N HIS A 427 -33.88 34.19 -10.53
CA HIS A 427 -33.80 35.05 -9.34
C HIS A 427 -32.41 34.99 -8.69
N SER A 428 -31.68 36.11 -8.73
CA SER A 428 -30.27 36.16 -8.28
C SER A 428 -30.07 36.43 -6.77
N LYS A 429 -31.12 36.83 -6.04
CA LYS A 429 -31.02 37.14 -4.60
C LYS A 429 -30.62 35.92 -3.76
N GLU A 430 -31.10 34.75 -4.14
CA GLU A 430 -30.81 33.45 -3.53
C GLU A 430 -30.09 32.59 -4.56
N ASN A 431 -28.81 32.86 -4.79
CA ASN A 431 -28.03 32.31 -5.90
C ASN A 431 -28.20 30.79 -6.11
N TRP A 432 -28.20 30.01 -5.02
CA TRP A 432 -28.28 28.55 -5.05
C TRP A 432 -29.71 27.98 -5.00
N GLY A 433 -30.72 28.84 -4.82
CA GLY A 433 -32.11 28.42 -4.66
C GLY A 433 -32.30 27.47 -3.47
N ASN A 434 -33.19 26.49 -3.64
CA ASN A 434 -33.27 25.37 -2.73
C ASN A 434 -32.04 24.49 -2.88
N LEU A 435 -31.46 24.09 -1.75
CA LEU A 435 -30.21 23.36 -1.72
C LEU A 435 -30.17 22.40 -0.54
N ILE A 436 -29.34 21.39 -0.67
CA ILE A 436 -28.91 20.52 0.43
C ILE A 436 -27.40 20.46 0.44
N MET A 437 -26.82 20.62 1.63
CA MET A 437 -25.40 20.46 1.85
C MET A 437 -25.14 19.33 2.84
N VAL A 438 -24.23 18.42 2.46
CA VAL A 438 -23.84 17.26 3.26
C VAL A 438 -22.36 17.34 3.59
N GLN A 439 -22.01 17.16 4.86
CA GLN A 439 -20.64 17.01 5.34
C GLN A 439 -20.25 15.55 5.36
N HIS A 440 -19.19 15.22 4.63
CA HIS A 440 -18.66 13.86 4.49
C HIS A 440 -17.43 13.61 5.38
N GLY A 441 -16.69 14.67 5.67
CA GLY A 441 -15.50 14.61 6.52
C GLY A 441 -14.96 16.02 6.83
N PRO A 442 -13.81 16.11 7.53
CA PRO A 442 -13.15 17.39 7.73
C PRO A 442 -12.84 18.05 6.39
N PHE A 443 -13.31 19.30 6.21
CA PHE A 443 -13.11 20.09 4.99
C PHE A 443 -13.66 19.46 3.70
N LEU A 444 -14.63 18.54 3.78
CA LEU A 444 -15.27 17.92 2.61
C LEU A 444 -16.79 18.01 2.72
N PHE A 445 -17.37 18.90 1.91
CA PHE A 445 -18.81 19.13 1.85
C PHE A 445 -19.29 19.03 0.40
N SER A 446 -20.42 18.36 0.17
CA SER A 446 -21.13 18.44 -1.10
C SER A 446 -22.30 19.42 -0.98
N LEU A 447 -22.55 20.18 -2.04
CA LEU A 447 -23.74 21.02 -2.20
C LEU A 447 -24.43 20.63 -3.50
N VAL A 448 -25.73 20.36 -3.40
CA VAL A 448 -26.65 20.27 -4.55
C VAL A 448 -27.60 21.45 -4.50
N GLY A 449 -27.73 22.16 -5.62
CA GLY A 449 -28.51 23.41 -5.73
C GLY A 449 -29.65 23.33 -6.74
N HIS A 450 -30.43 24.41 -6.83
CA HIS A 450 -31.56 24.58 -7.74
C HIS A 450 -32.66 23.52 -7.57
N LEU A 451 -32.83 22.98 -6.37
CA LEU A 451 -33.83 21.93 -6.10
C LEU A 451 -35.26 22.47 -6.19
N ALA A 452 -36.21 21.57 -6.41
CA ALA A 452 -37.64 21.89 -6.39
C ALA A 452 -38.10 22.16 -4.94
N ALA A 453 -39.06 23.09 -4.79
CA ALA A 453 -39.70 23.34 -3.51
C ALA A 453 -40.57 22.13 -3.09
N GLY A 454 -40.64 21.86 -1.79
CA GLY A 454 -41.51 20.80 -1.29
C GLY A 454 -41.16 20.29 0.10
N PRO A 455 -41.98 19.38 0.64
CA PRO A 455 -41.71 18.76 1.93
C PRO A 455 -40.38 17.99 1.87
N GLN A 456 -39.47 18.32 2.79
CA GLN A 456 -38.18 17.64 2.90
C GLN A 456 -38.24 16.49 3.89
N LYS A 457 -37.67 15.34 3.47
CA LYS A 457 -37.53 14.16 4.32
C LYS A 457 -36.55 14.42 5.47
N PHE A 458 -35.52 15.22 5.22
CA PHE A 458 -34.39 15.41 6.12
C PHE A 458 -34.30 16.83 6.67
N ARG A 459 -33.67 16.94 7.84
CA ARG A 459 -33.39 18.19 8.56
C ARG A 459 -31.88 18.36 8.76
N GLU A 460 -31.45 19.59 9.05
CA GLU A 460 -30.07 19.85 9.46
C GLU A 460 -29.74 19.01 10.71
N GLY A 461 -28.63 18.27 10.66
CA GLY A 461 -28.19 17.31 11.68
C GLY A 461 -28.47 15.84 11.34
N ASP A 462 -29.36 15.54 10.38
CA ASP A 462 -29.66 14.16 10.00
C ASP A 462 -28.48 13.51 9.25
N PHE A 463 -28.34 12.20 9.42
CA PHE A 463 -27.35 11.41 8.68
C PHE A 463 -28.00 10.79 7.44
N VAL A 464 -27.35 10.90 6.29
CA VAL A 464 -27.76 10.30 5.02
C VAL A 464 -26.75 9.27 4.56
N ARG A 465 -27.25 8.24 3.87
CA ARG A 465 -26.41 7.24 3.19
C ARG A 465 -26.30 7.54 1.71
N ARG A 466 -25.17 7.21 1.12
CA ARG A 466 -24.90 7.27 -0.32
C ARG A 466 -26.05 6.59 -1.07
N GLY A 467 -26.61 7.30 -2.05
CA GLY A 467 -27.72 6.81 -2.86
C GLY A 467 -29.12 7.06 -2.26
N GLU A 468 -29.25 7.60 -1.04
CA GLU A 468 -30.56 8.03 -0.55
C GLU A 468 -31.06 9.27 -1.29
N VAL A 469 -32.36 9.31 -1.58
CA VAL A 469 -33.00 10.47 -2.20
C VAL A 469 -33.07 11.60 -1.18
N ILE A 470 -32.36 12.68 -1.44
CA ILE A 470 -32.29 13.88 -0.59
C ILE A 470 -33.18 15.01 -1.09
N GLY A 471 -33.56 15.01 -2.37
CA GLY A 471 -34.43 16.03 -2.93
C GLY A 471 -34.84 15.74 -4.36
N PHE A 472 -35.35 16.75 -5.05
CA PHE A 472 -35.78 16.64 -6.44
C PHE A 472 -35.24 17.82 -7.24
N CYS A 473 -34.83 17.58 -8.48
CA CYS A 473 -34.35 18.62 -9.38
C CYS A 473 -35.46 19.64 -9.66
N GLY A 474 -35.12 20.93 -9.64
CA GLY A 474 -36.06 22.04 -9.82
C GLY A 474 -35.49 23.15 -10.68
N ASN A 475 -35.99 24.36 -10.50
CA ASN A 475 -35.57 25.57 -11.20
C ASN A 475 -35.57 26.79 -10.27
N SER A 476 -35.09 26.64 -9.03
CA SER A 476 -35.07 27.71 -8.03
C SER A 476 -33.75 28.49 -8.02
N GLY A 477 -33.76 29.75 -7.56
CA GLY A 477 -32.54 30.57 -7.42
C GLY A 477 -32.00 31.08 -8.75
N ARG A 478 -30.68 31.11 -8.96
CA ARG A 478 -30.06 31.58 -10.21
C ARG A 478 -30.09 30.50 -11.31
N SER A 479 -31.27 30.01 -11.61
CA SER A 479 -31.55 29.00 -12.63
C SER A 479 -32.58 29.51 -13.62
N SER A 480 -32.23 29.54 -14.91
CA SER A 480 -33.14 29.96 -15.99
C SER A 480 -33.95 28.81 -16.57
N ILE A 481 -33.41 27.58 -16.50
CA ILE A 481 -34.07 26.35 -16.93
C ILE A 481 -33.79 25.24 -15.90
N PRO A 482 -34.70 24.26 -15.72
CA PRO A 482 -34.45 23.14 -14.81
C PRO A 482 -33.12 22.42 -15.09
N HIS A 483 -32.24 22.38 -14.09
CA HIS A 483 -30.96 21.67 -14.11
C HIS A 483 -30.50 21.39 -12.68
N LEU A 484 -29.56 20.46 -12.52
CA LEU A 484 -28.97 20.15 -11.23
C LEU A 484 -27.56 20.73 -11.14
N HIS A 485 -27.36 21.65 -10.21
CA HIS A 485 -26.03 22.11 -9.84
C HIS A 485 -25.43 21.22 -8.75
N PHE A 486 -24.17 20.84 -8.91
CA PHE A 486 -23.38 20.12 -7.93
C PHE A 486 -22.00 20.76 -7.73
N GLN A 487 -21.57 20.86 -6.49
CA GLN A 487 -20.19 21.20 -6.17
C GLN A 487 -19.69 20.53 -4.90
N LEU A 488 -18.38 20.30 -4.84
CA LEU A 488 -17.66 20.06 -3.59
C LEU A 488 -17.02 21.35 -3.10
N GLN A 489 -16.96 21.53 -1.79
CA GLN A 489 -16.35 22.70 -1.15
C GLN A 489 -15.71 22.35 0.20
N ASN A 490 -14.84 23.23 0.70
CA ASN A 490 -14.02 22.98 1.89
C ASN A 490 -14.58 23.51 3.22
N THR A 491 -15.72 24.22 3.19
CA THR A 491 -16.37 24.72 4.42
C THR A 491 -17.88 24.50 4.38
N SER A 492 -18.55 24.65 5.52
CA SER A 492 -20.00 24.60 5.66
C SER A 492 -20.72 25.87 5.21
N ARG A 493 -19.99 26.91 4.78
CA ARG A 493 -20.58 28.15 4.25
C ARG A 493 -21.10 27.90 2.83
N VAL A 494 -22.37 28.21 2.61
CA VAL A 494 -23.00 28.12 1.28
C VAL A 494 -22.23 28.99 0.27
N GLY A 495 -21.82 28.39 -0.86
CA GLY A 495 -21.09 29.07 -1.93
C GLY A 495 -19.60 29.31 -1.66
N SER A 496 -18.99 28.55 -0.75
CA SER A 496 -17.54 28.55 -0.56
C SER A 496 -16.78 28.15 -1.82
N SER A 497 -15.47 28.44 -1.84
CA SER A 497 -14.61 28.04 -2.94
C SER A 497 -14.72 26.55 -3.20
N THR A 498 -14.92 26.19 -4.46
CA THR A 498 -15.07 24.80 -4.85
C THR A 498 -13.73 24.08 -4.82
N ILE A 499 -13.78 22.77 -4.62
CA ILE A 499 -12.64 21.86 -4.74
C ILE A 499 -12.93 20.86 -5.85
N HIS A 500 -11.89 20.19 -6.35
CA HIS A 500 -12.03 19.19 -7.41
C HIS A 500 -13.09 18.12 -7.07
N SER A 501 -14.07 17.98 -7.97
CA SER A 501 -15.14 17.00 -7.88
C SER A 501 -14.82 15.80 -8.78
N GLU A 502 -14.34 14.70 -8.20
CA GLU A 502 -14.14 13.43 -8.90
C GLU A 502 -15.18 12.42 -8.44
N PHE A 503 -15.86 11.77 -9.38
CA PHE A 503 -16.87 10.76 -9.09
C PHE A 503 -16.35 9.35 -9.38
N HIS A 504 -16.71 8.40 -8.52
CA HIS A 504 -16.32 7.02 -8.64
C HIS A 504 -17.39 6.19 -9.36
N GLU A 505 -16.95 5.19 -10.12
CA GLU A 505 -17.82 4.21 -10.80
C GLU A 505 -18.81 4.88 -11.79
N VAL A 506 -18.27 5.77 -12.62
CA VAL A 506 -19.05 6.52 -13.63
C VAL A 506 -19.04 5.78 -14.95
N VAL A 507 -20.22 5.51 -15.52
CA VAL A 507 -20.34 5.05 -16.90
C VAL A 507 -20.49 6.26 -17.80
N LEU A 508 -19.54 6.43 -18.73
CA LEU A 508 -19.62 7.37 -19.83
C LEU A 508 -20.33 6.70 -21.00
N GLU A 509 -21.47 7.28 -21.39
CA GLU A 509 -22.31 6.82 -22.48
C GLU A 509 -21.87 7.47 -23.81
N GLY A 510 -21.64 6.64 -24.83
CA GLY A 510 -21.15 7.05 -26.14
C GLY A 510 -21.41 5.98 -27.18
N GLY A 511 -20.61 5.90 -28.25
CA GLY A 511 -20.73 4.80 -29.22
C GLY A 511 -20.57 3.42 -28.58
N THR A 512 -19.73 3.32 -27.55
CA THR A 512 -19.59 2.14 -26.71
C THR A 512 -19.48 2.58 -25.24
N PRO A 513 -20.37 2.13 -24.34
CA PRO A 513 -20.34 2.53 -22.94
C PRO A 513 -19.04 2.13 -22.25
N LEU A 514 -18.43 3.08 -21.52
CA LEU A 514 -17.16 2.88 -20.83
C LEU A 514 -17.30 3.23 -19.35
N LEU A 515 -17.05 2.26 -18.48
CA LEU A 515 -16.96 2.47 -17.04
C LEU A 515 -15.59 3.03 -16.67
N HIS A 516 -15.61 4.17 -16.01
CA HIS A 516 -14.48 4.83 -15.39
C HIS A 516 -14.49 4.61 -13.89
N SER A 517 -13.33 4.19 -13.38
CA SER A 517 -13.06 4.03 -11.96
C SER A 517 -13.28 5.32 -11.15
N ALA A 518 -12.77 6.41 -11.69
CA ALA A 518 -12.86 7.77 -11.19
C ALA A 518 -12.90 8.70 -12.41
N TYR A 519 -13.82 9.66 -12.44
CA TYR A 519 -14.05 10.53 -13.58
C TYR A 519 -14.56 11.91 -13.16
N VAL A 520 -14.09 12.93 -13.87
CA VAL A 520 -14.62 14.29 -13.80
C VAL A 520 -15.38 14.54 -15.09
N PRO A 521 -16.73 14.62 -15.05
CA PRO A 521 -17.55 14.93 -16.21
C PRO A 521 -17.12 16.23 -16.89
N LYS A 522 -17.00 16.19 -18.20
CA LYS A 522 -16.73 17.35 -19.06
C LYS A 522 -18.02 17.78 -19.76
N GLU A 523 -18.03 19.02 -20.21
CA GLU A 523 -19.14 19.55 -20.99
C GLU A 523 -19.42 18.67 -22.22
N GLY A 524 -20.69 18.26 -22.36
CA GLY A 524 -21.18 17.35 -23.39
C GLY A 524 -21.16 15.87 -23.02
N ASP A 525 -20.48 15.48 -21.94
CA ASP A 525 -20.43 14.08 -21.51
C ASP A 525 -21.80 13.61 -21.03
N ARG A 526 -22.22 12.42 -21.47
CA ARG A 526 -23.40 11.72 -20.96
C ARG A 526 -22.95 10.69 -19.93
N VAL A 527 -23.31 10.88 -18.67
CA VAL A 527 -22.81 10.10 -17.55
C VAL A 527 -23.95 9.49 -16.74
N ARG A 528 -23.66 8.35 -16.11
CA ARG A 528 -24.55 7.69 -15.14
C ARG A 528 -23.78 6.88 -14.12
N ASN A 529 -24.45 6.54 -13.02
CA ASN A 529 -23.97 5.50 -12.10
C ASN A 529 -24.09 4.09 -12.74
N VAL A 530 -23.27 3.14 -12.26
CA VAL A 530 -23.42 1.70 -12.57
C VAL A 530 -24.79 1.20 -12.11
N ARG A 531 -25.46 0.39 -12.93
CA ARG A 531 -26.74 -0.24 -12.60
C ARG A 531 -26.46 -1.59 -11.95
N LYS A 532 -26.51 -1.64 -10.62
CA LYS A 532 -26.25 -2.85 -9.85
C LYS A 532 -27.38 -3.87 -10.05
N ASP A 533 -27.00 -5.03 -10.59
CA ASP A 533 -27.77 -6.25 -10.70
C ASP A 533 -27.38 -7.17 -9.54
N GLN A 534 -28.33 -7.46 -8.66
CA GLN A 534 -28.08 -8.24 -7.46
C GLN A 534 -27.74 -9.69 -7.78
N GLU A 535 -28.32 -10.28 -8.83
CA GLU A 535 -28.04 -11.66 -9.23
C GLU A 535 -26.61 -11.83 -9.76
N ILE A 536 -26.07 -10.79 -10.40
CA ILE A 536 -24.64 -10.76 -10.78
C ILE A 536 -23.79 -10.59 -9.53
N ALA A 537 -24.14 -9.66 -8.64
CA ALA A 537 -23.38 -9.38 -7.42
C ALA A 537 -23.21 -10.63 -6.55
N ASP A 538 -24.25 -11.44 -6.39
CA ASP A 538 -24.24 -12.66 -5.58
C ASP A 538 -23.26 -13.73 -6.12
N ARG A 539 -22.91 -13.70 -7.42
CA ARG A 539 -21.91 -14.60 -8.02
C ARG A 539 -20.47 -14.28 -7.58
N PHE A 540 -20.24 -13.09 -7.04
CA PHE A 540 -18.94 -12.65 -6.51
C PHE A 540 -18.86 -12.80 -4.98
N ALA A 541 -19.86 -13.44 -4.35
CA ALA A 541 -19.82 -13.71 -2.93
C ALA A 541 -18.80 -14.81 -2.60
N PHE A 542 -17.87 -14.48 -1.70
CA PHE A 542 -16.91 -15.42 -1.10
C PHE A 542 -17.12 -15.46 0.42
N PRO A 543 -18.10 -16.23 0.93
CA PRO A 543 -18.39 -16.30 2.36
C PRO A 543 -17.15 -16.64 3.19
N ILE A 544 -17.01 -16.01 4.35
CA ILE A 544 -15.88 -16.26 5.27
C ILE A 544 -15.88 -17.74 5.69
N GLY A 545 -14.71 -18.37 5.63
CA GLY A 545 -14.53 -19.80 5.88
C GLY A 545 -14.82 -20.70 4.66
N GLN A 546 -15.32 -20.15 3.55
CA GLN A 546 -15.52 -20.93 2.34
C GLN A 546 -14.17 -21.39 1.79
N LYS A 547 -14.08 -22.70 1.52
CA LYS A 547 -12.94 -23.32 0.83
C LYS A 547 -13.32 -23.69 -0.60
N ILE A 548 -12.43 -23.38 -1.54
CA ILE A 548 -12.61 -23.62 -2.97
C ILE A 548 -11.41 -24.43 -3.46
N SER A 549 -11.69 -25.63 -3.96
CA SER A 549 -10.70 -26.51 -4.59
C SER A 549 -10.67 -26.26 -6.10
N LEU A 550 -9.49 -25.96 -6.63
CA LEU A 550 -9.27 -25.64 -8.03
C LEU A 550 -8.20 -26.55 -8.62
N THR A 551 -8.37 -26.98 -9.86
CA THR A 551 -7.31 -27.60 -10.67
C THR A 551 -6.78 -26.58 -11.66
N CYS A 552 -5.47 -26.38 -11.61
CA CYS A 552 -4.74 -25.47 -12.47
C CYS A 552 -3.92 -26.28 -13.49
N ARG A 553 -3.89 -25.84 -14.75
CA ARG A 553 -3.15 -26.49 -15.85
C ARG A 553 -2.29 -25.48 -16.60
N SER A 554 -1.04 -25.82 -16.88
CA SER A 554 -0.12 -25.02 -17.71
C SER A 554 0.74 -25.94 -18.57
N GLY A 555 0.39 -26.10 -19.85
CA GLY A 555 0.98 -27.15 -20.71
C GLY A 555 0.68 -28.53 -20.12
N ASP A 556 1.71 -29.37 -20.00
CA ASP A 556 1.58 -30.73 -19.43
C ASP A 556 1.51 -30.76 -17.89
N ARG A 557 1.76 -29.62 -17.23
CA ARG A 557 1.74 -29.54 -15.76
C ARG A 557 0.32 -29.29 -15.27
N HIS A 558 -0.13 -30.08 -14.30
CA HIS A 558 -1.35 -29.84 -13.53
C HIS A 558 -1.04 -29.82 -12.03
N TRP A 559 -1.77 -29.01 -11.27
CA TRP A 559 -1.72 -29.00 -9.80
C TRP A 559 -3.06 -28.58 -9.22
N ASN A 560 -3.32 -28.98 -7.99
CA ASN A 560 -4.49 -28.52 -7.25
C ASN A 560 -4.13 -27.37 -6.33
N GLU A 561 -5.05 -26.42 -6.20
CA GLU A 561 -4.94 -25.26 -5.35
C GLU A 561 -6.19 -25.13 -4.49
N GLU A 562 -5.99 -25.01 -3.19
CA GLU A 562 -7.07 -24.81 -2.22
C GLU A 562 -7.04 -23.36 -1.76
N ILE A 563 -8.16 -22.67 -1.97
CA ILE A 563 -8.34 -21.28 -1.62
C ILE A 563 -9.32 -21.18 -0.45
N GLU A 564 -9.01 -20.36 0.52
CA GLU A 564 -9.88 -20.05 1.66
C GLU A 564 -10.22 -18.56 1.68
N SER A 565 -11.49 -18.23 1.86
CA SER A 565 -11.96 -16.86 2.14
C SER A 565 -11.87 -16.59 3.64
N THR A 566 -11.21 -15.50 4.02
CA THR A 566 -11.03 -15.11 5.43
C THR A 566 -11.01 -13.59 5.55
N ILE A 567 -10.95 -13.09 6.77
CA ILE A 567 -10.72 -11.68 7.09
C ILE A 567 -9.35 -11.48 7.76
N ASP A 568 -8.83 -10.26 7.70
CA ASP A 568 -7.72 -9.82 8.55
C ASP A 568 -8.23 -9.25 9.90
N LEU A 569 -7.30 -8.79 10.74
CA LEU A 569 -7.62 -8.20 12.06
C LEU A 569 -8.44 -6.92 11.97
N TYR A 570 -8.45 -6.25 10.81
CA TYR A 570 -9.19 -5.01 10.55
C TYR A 570 -10.54 -5.29 9.87
N GLY A 571 -10.88 -6.57 9.64
CA GLY A 571 -12.12 -6.97 8.97
C GLY A 571 -12.07 -6.86 7.45
N ASN A 572 -10.91 -6.64 6.84
CA ASN A 572 -10.78 -6.65 5.39
C ASN A 572 -10.81 -8.08 4.87
N LEU A 573 -11.55 -8.29 3.78
CA LEU A 573 -11.71 -9.60 3.16
C LEU A 573 -10.49 -9.97 2.32
N LYS A 574 -10.08 -11.23 2.42
CA LYS A 574 -8.96 -11.77 1.66
C LYS A 574 -9.20 -13.23 1.27
N LEU A 575 -8.72 -13.60 0.09
CA LEU A 575 -8.59 -14.97 -0.37
C LEU A 575 -7.13 -15.39 -0.17
N ILE A 576 -6.91 -16.53 0.50
CA ILE A 576 -5.59 -17.11 0.70
C ILE A 576 -5.49 -18.44 -0.03
N SER A 577 -4.35 -18.67 -0.70
CA SER A 577 -3.99 -19.98 -1.26
C SER A 577 -3.18 -20.76 -0.24
N LEU A 578 -3.76 -21.85 0.26
CA LEU A 578 -3.15 -22.72 1.27
C LEU A 578 -1.96 -23.50 0.71
N THR A 579 -1.93 -23.73 -0.61
CA THR A 579 -0.85 -24.50 -1.28
C THR A 579 0.23 -23.62 -1.89
N ARG A 580 -0.11 -22.42 -2.42
CA ARG A 580 0.85 -21.57 -3.17
C ARG A 580 1.29 -20.31 -2.44
N LYS A 581 0.86 -20.10 -1.19
CA LYS A 581 1.19 -18.90 -0.39
C LYS A 581 0.87 -17.60 -1.16
N ALA A 582 -0.26 -17.60 -1.85
CA ALA A 582 -0.77 -16.42 -2.53
C ALA A 582 -1.90 -15.79 -1.71
N LEU A 583 -2.03 -14.48 -1.80
CA LEU A 583 -2.97 -13.66 -1.05
C LEU A 583 -3.60 -12.65 -2.00
N LEU A 584 -4.92 -12.46 -1.88
CA LEU A 584 -5.68 -11.52 -2.70
C LEU A 584 -6.72 -10.80 -1.85
N HIS A 585 -6.62 -9.48 -1.74
CA HIS A 585 -7.60 -8.65 -1.03
C HIS A 585 -8.74 -8.23 -1.96
N PHE A 586 -9.97 -8.22 -1.44
CA PHE A 586 -11.15 -7.88 -2.24
C PHE A 586 -12.24 -7.14 -1.45
N ASP A 587 -13.12 -6.46 -2.19
CA ASP A 587 -14.37 -5.87 -1.69
C ASP A 587 -15.51 -6.14 -2.68
N TYR A 588 -16.71 -6.30 -2.13
CA TYR A 588 -17.96 -6.57 -2.85
C TYR A 588 -19.11 -5.62 -2.42
N LYS A 589 -18.86 -4.64 -1.56
CA LYS A 589 -19.91 -3.78 -0.98
C LYS A 589 -20.54 -2.81 -1.99
N ASN A 590 -19.76 -2.31 -2.94
CA ASN A 590 -20.19 -1.28 -3.89
C ASN A 590 -20.96 -1.87 -5.09
N SER A 591 -21.11 -1.09 -6.17
CA SER A 591 -21.69 -1.54 -7.44
C SER A 591 -20.68 -2.27 -8.34
N VAL A 592 -19.43 -2.38 -7.87
CA VAL A 592 -18.30 -2.99 -8.59
C VAL A 592 -17.55 -3.92 -7.64
N PHE A 593 -17.34 -5.18 -8.04
CA PHE A 593 -16.41 -6.09 -7.38
C PHE A 593 -14.98 -5.59 -7.60
N THR A 594 -14.21 -5.43 -6.52
CA THR A 594 -12.87 -4.85 -6.60
C THR A 594 -11.85 -5.78 -5.96
N LEU A 595 -10.79 -6.09 -6.69
CA LEU A 595 -9.60 -6.76 -6.17
C LEU A 595 -8.50 -5.72 -5.95
N PHE A 596 -8.02 -5.54 -4.72
CA PHE A 596 -7.06 -4.47 -4.40
C PHE A 596 -5.62 -4.88 -4.72
N ASP A 597 -5.13 -5.87 -3.99
CA ASP A 597 -3.73 -6.26 -4.02
C ASP A 597 -3.59 -7.77 -4.09
N PHE A 598 -2.63 -8.19 -4.91
CA PHE A 598 -2.24 -9.57 -5.07
C PHE A 598 -0.79 -9.74 -4.63
N GLU A 599 -0.55 -10.70 -3.76
CA GLU A 599 0.77 -11.19 -3.40
C GLU A 599 0.87 -12.67 -3.78
N GLY A 600 1.88 -13.04 -4.56
CA GLY A 600 2.09 -14.44 -4.93
C GLY A 600 2.72 -14.64 -6.31
N GLY A 601 2.79 -15.89 -6.73
CA GLY A 601 3.27 -16.27 -8.06
C GLY A 601 2.20 -16.12 -9.14
N CYS A 602 2.63 -15.85 -10.38
CA CYS A 602 1.71 -15.78 -11.54
C CYS A 602 1.13 -17.14 -11.96
N ASP A 603 1.54 -18.22 -11.29
CA ASP A 603 1.02 -19.57 -11.41
C ASP A 603 -0.04 -19.90 -10.35
N SER A 604 -0.41 -18.97 -9.46
CA SER A 604 -1.56 -19.16 -8.58
C SER A 604 -2.88 -18.91 -9.32
N ALA A 605 -3.90 -19.68 -8.99
CA ALA A 605 -5.27 -19.43 -9.42
C ALA A 605 -5.75 -18.01 -9.02
N LEU A 606 -5.36 -17.52 -7.84
CA LEU A 606 -5.68 -16.16 -7.38
C LEU A 606 -5.09 -15.09 -8.30
N PHE A 607 -3.93 -15.33 -8.93
CA PHE A 607 -3.39 -14.39 -9.91
C PHE A 607 -4.25 -14.32 -11.17
N ILE A 608 -4.85 -15.45 -11.57
CA ILE A 608 -5.73 -15.51 -12.74
C ILE A 608 -7.01 -14.75 -12.46
N LEU A 609 -7.60 -14.94 -11.27
CA LEU A 609 -8.73 -14.13 -10.81
C LEU A 609 -8.37 -12.64 -10.78
N TYR A 610 -7.21 -12.28 -10.21
CA TYR A 610 -6.70 -10.91 -10.18
C TYR A 610 -6.53 -10.30 -11.57
N ALA A 611 -5.99 -11.04 -12.52
CA ALA A 611 -5.72 -10.55 -13.87
C ALA A 611 -6.96 -10.53 -14.78
N SER A 612 -8.03 -11.24 -14.43
CA SER A 612 -9.25 -11.35 -15.23
C SER A 612 -10.43 -10.56 -14.69
N ALA A 613 -10.53 -10.39 -13.37
CA ALA A 613 -11.68 -9.82 -12.69
C ALA A 613 -11.24 -8.71 -11.70
N SER A 614 -10.29 -7.86 -12.12
CA SER A 614 -9.66 -6.88 -11.24
C SER A 614 -10.63 -5.82 -10.69
N ARG A 615 -11.56 -5.34 -11.52
CA ARG A 615 -12.69 -4.46 -11.15
C ARG A 615 -13.89 -4.74 -12.02
N VAL A 616 -14.85 -5.54 -11.54
CA VAL A 616 -15.97 -6.01 -12.37
C VAL A 616 -17.28 -5.34 -11.96
N PRO A 617 -17.94 -4.57 -12.84
CA PRO A 617 -19.25 -4.02 -12.52
C PRO A 617 -20.29 -5.13 -12.37
N TYR A 618 -21.18 -4.96 -11.41
CA TYR A 618 -22.35 -5.82 -11.25
C TYR A 618 -23.45 -5.43 -12.24
N GLU A 619 -23.15 -5.30 -13.53
CA GLU A 619 -24.10 -4.87 -14.55
C GLU A 619 -24.18 -5.89 -15.69
N SER A 620 -25.40 -6.26 -16.07
CA SER A 620 -25.70 -7.24 -17.13
C SER A 620 -25.66 -6.66 -18.54
N ALA A 621 -25.42 -5.35 -18.68
CA ALA A 621 -25.43 -4.67 -19.97
C ALA A 621 -24.40 -5.29 -20.95
N GLU A 622 -24.91 -5.79 -22.07
CA GLU A 622 -24.07 -6.25 -23.17
C GLU A 622 -23.17 -5.11 -23.65
N ASN A 623 -21.87 -5.36 -23.76
CA ASN A 623 -20.86 -4.42 -24.26
C ASN A 623 -20.55 -3.22 -23.33
N LEU A 624 -20.74 -3.32 -22.01
CA LEU A 624 -20.09 -2.39 -21.09
C LEU A 624 -18.59 -2.72 -21.01
N PHE A 625 -17.75 -1.78 -21.45
CA PHE A 625 -16.30 -1.91 -21.34
C PHE A 625 -15.81 -1.20 -20.09
N PHE A 626 -14.71 -1.69 -19.55
CA PHE A 626 -13.97 -1.04 -18.48
C PHE A 626 -12.49 -1.31 -18.70
N TYR A 627 -11.63 -0.55 -18.03
CA TYR A 627 -10.20 -0.84 -18.07
C TYR A 627 -9.61 -0.79 -16.68
N ASP A 628 -8.54 -1.55 -16.50
CA ASP A 628 -7.75 -1.53 -15.27
C ASP A 628 -6.26 -1.55 -15.60
N ARG A 629 -5.42 -1.31 -14.59
CA ARG A 629 -3.96 -1.28 -14.73
C ARG A 629 -3.31 -2.30 -13.82
N LEU A 630 -2.83 -3.39 -14.42
CA LEU A 630 -2.11 -4.43 -13.71
C LEU A 630 -0.61 -4.10 -13.60
N SER A 631 0.05 -4.66 -12.59
CA SER A 631 1.50 -4.53 -12.46
C SER A 631 2.21 -5.28 -13.60
N LEU A 632 2.98 -4.52 -14.40
CA LEU A 632 3.78 -5.07 -15.50
C LEU A 632 4.79 -6.12 -15.03
N ARG A 633 5.26 -6.02 -13.78
CA ARG A 633 6.31 -6.86 -13.20
C ARG A 633 6.00 -8.36 -13.30
N HIS A 634 4.75 -8.77 -13.13
CA HIS A 634 4.34 -10.18 -13.16
C HIS A 634 4.43 -10.82 -14.56
N PHE A 635 4.40 -10.01 -15.61
CA PHE A 635 4.38 -10.48 -17.00
C PHE A 635 5.76 -10.39 -17.68
N LEU A 636 6.75 -9.79 -17.02
CA LEU A 636 8.11 -9.66 -17.56
C LEU A 636 8.96 -10.90 -17.28
N PRO A 637 9.79 -11.35 -18.26
CA PRO A 637 10.84 -12.33 -18.01
C PRO A 637 11.84 -11.84 -16.95
N THR A 638 12.50 -12.76 -16.25
CA THR A 638 13.39 -12.45 -15.12
C THR A 638 14.44 -11.38 -15.43
N GLY A 639 15.12 -11.44 -16.60
CA GLY A 639 16.11 -10.43 -16.98
C GLY A 639 15.53 -9.04 -17.23
N LYS A 640 14.42 -8.94 -17.97
CA LYS A 640 13.70 -7.67 -18.20
C LYS A 640 13.11 -7.11 -16.90
N ARG A 641 12.72 -7.98 -15.97
CA ARG A 641 12.20 -7.61 -14.64
C ARG A 641 13.26 -6.86 -13.83
N ILE A 642 14.49 -7.37 -13.78
CA ILE A 642 15.60 -6.72 -13.05
C ILE A 642 15.85 -5.31 -13.58
N LEU A 643 15.96 -5.16 -14.90
CA LEU A 643 16.16 -3.85 -15.52
C LEU A 643 14.96 -2.92 -15.27
N SER A 644 13.75 -3.46 -15.35
CA SER A 644 12.53 -2.69 -15.07
C SER A 644 12.50 -2.19 -13.62
N ASP A 645 12.87 -3.02 -12.65
CA ASP A 645 12.88 -2.65 -11.23
C ASP A 645 13.90 -1.55 -10.93
N LEU A 646 15.09 -1.60 -11.52
CA LEU A 646 16.12 -0.56 -11.39
C LEU A 646 15.69 0.78 -11.99
N MET A 647 14.97 0.74 -13.11
CA MET A 647 14.51 1.95 -13.81
C MET A 647 13.21 2.51 -13.21
N ALA A 648 12.39 1.69 -12.56
CA ALA A 648 11.05 2.08 -12.10
C ALA A 648 10.99 3.35 -11.23
N PRO A 649 11.94 3.63 -10.31
CA PRO A 649 11.92 4.86 -9.52
C PRO A 649 12.13 6.15 -10.34
N PHE A 650 12.79 6.04 -11.50
CA PHE A 650 13.16 7.18 -12.33
C PHE A 650 12.22 7.40 -13.50
N PHE A 651 11.54 6.34 -13.94
CA PHE A 651 10.65 6.37 -15.09
C PHE A 651 9.25 5.94 -14.66
N ASN A 652 8.28 6.85 -14.81
CA ASN A 652 6.89 6.57 -14.49
C ASN A 652 6.27 5.66 -15.57
N ARG A 653 6.49 4.35 -15.45
CA ARG A 653 5.82 3.37 -16.32
C ARG A 653 4.39 3.21 -15.82
N LYS A 654 3.43 3.67 -16.63
CA LYS A 654 2.03 3.34 -16.40
C LYS A 654 1.91 1.81 -16.48
N GLY A 655 1.24 1.20 -15.50
CA GLY A 655 1.00 -0.25 -15.47
C GLY A 655 0.41 -0.80 -16.78
N LEU A 656 0.40 -2.12 -16.93
CA LEU A 656 -0.18 -2.79 -18.09
C LEU A 656 -1.67 -2.47 -18.15
N LYS A 657 -2.09 -1.71 -19.17
CA LYS A 657 -3.51 -1.39 -19.37
C LYS A 657 -4.21 -2.65 -19.89
N MET A 658 -5.23 -3.09 -19.17
CA MET A 658 -6.12 -4.17 -19.55
C MET A 658 -7.49 -3.58 -19.83
N ASP A 659 -8.03 -3.79 -21.02
CA ASP A 659 -9.42 -3.48 -21.36
C ASP A 659 -10.25 -4.75 -21.17
N TYR A 660 -11.39 -4.63 -20.52
CA TYR A 660 -12.28 -5.73 -20.18
C TYR A 660 -13.69 -5.50 -20.69
N CYS A 661 -14.41 -6.60 -20.87
CA CYS A 661 -15.84 -6.64 -21.11
C CYS A 661 -16.48 -7.80 -20.33
N CYS A 662 -17.78 -7.66 -20.10
CA CYS A 662 -18.61 -8.68 -19.47
C CYS A 662 -19.65 -9.20 -20.46
N GLU A 663 -19.97 -10.48 -20.33
CA GLU A 663 -21.00 -11.15 -21.15
C GLU A 663 -21.73 -12.17 -20.29
N LEU A 664 -23.06 -12.15 -20.31
CA LEU A 664 -23.90 -13.13 -19.63
C LEU A 664 -24.35 -14.21 -20.64
N LYS A 665 -23.94 -15.48 -20.43
CA LYS A 665 -24.33 -16.63 -21.25
C LYS A 665 -25.02 -17.69 -20.41
N GLY A 666 -26.35 -17.73 -20.45
CA GLY A 666 -27.12 -18.62 -19.57
C GLY A 666 -26.79 -18.33 -18.10
N CYS A 667 -26.39 -19.36 -17.35
CA CYS A 667 -26.00 -19.24 -15.94
C CYS A 667 -24.57 -18.69 -15.72
N ASP A 668 -23.79 -18.47 -16.78
CA ASP A 668 -22.38 -18.08 -16.69
C ASP A 668 -22.20 -16.58 -16.98
N PHE A 669 -21.68 -15.84 -16.02
CA PHE A 669 -21.20 -14.47 -16.19
C PHE A 669 -19.70 -14.52 -16.51
N ILE A 670 -19.36 -14.09 -17.71
CA ILE A 670 -18.02 -14.22 -18.28
C ILE A 670 -17.36 -12.84 -18.30
N VAL A 671 -16.18 -12.74 -17.68
CA VAL A 671 -15.34 -11.55 -17.74
C VAL A 671 -14.17 -11.86 -18.66
N SER A 672 -13.96 -11.05 -19.69
CA SER A 672 -12.86 -11.20 -20.64
C SER A 672 -12.03 -9.92 -20.67
N GLY A 673 -10.71 -10.04 -20.64
CA GLY A 673 -9.76 -8.93 -20.59
C GLY A 673 -8.62 -9.09 -21.58
N ARG A 674 -8.18 -7.99 -22.18
CA ARG A 674 -7.05 -7.95 -23.11
C ARG A 674 -6.19 -6.71 -22.90
N SER A 675 -4.87 -6.86 -22.95
CA SER A 675 -3.96 -5.72 -22.88
C SER A 675 -4.06 -4.84 -24.13
N SER A 676 -4.10 -3.51 -24.00
CA SER A 676 -4.25 -2.59 -25.13
C SER A 676 -3.34 -1.35 -25.07
N GLY A 677 -3.16 -0.70 -26.24
CA GLY A 677 -2.66 0.67 -26.34
C GLY A 677 -1.19 0.88 -25.97
N GLN A 678 -0.35 -0.16 -26.02
CA GLN A 678 1.07 -0.08 -25.64
C GLN A 678 1.97 -0.82 -26.63
N ASN A 679 3.21 -0.35 -26.79
CA ASN A 679 4.18 -0.94 -27.72
C ASN A 679 4.50 -2.39 -27.32
N PRO A 680 4.20 -3.41 -28.17
CA PRO A 680 4.37 -4.83 -27.85
C PRO A 680 5.81 -5.23 -27.48
N SER A 681 6.81 -4.45 -27.92
CA SER A 681 8.21 -4.70 -27.60
C SER A 681 8.53 -4.51 -26.11
N TYR A 682 7.75 -3.66 -25.43
CA TYR A 682 7.93 -3.31 -24.02
C TYR A 682 6.82 -3.85 -23.12
N TYR A 683 5.62 -4.04 -23.65
CA TYR A 683 4.45 -4.51 -22.92
C TYR A 683 3.96 -5.83 -23.52
N PRO A 684 3.91 -6.92 -22.73
CA PRO A 684 3.46 -8.21 -23.25
C PRO A 684 1.97 -8.15 -23.58
N LEU A 685 1.58 -8.87 -24.65
CA LEU A 685 0.18 -9.14 -24.92
C LEU A 685 -0.35 -10.11 -23.87
N VAL A 686 -1.39 -9.69 -23.15
CA VAL A 686 -2.05 -10.45 -22.10
C VAL A 686 -3.52 -10.59 -22.44
N GLU A 687 -4.03 -11.81 -22.33
CA GLU A 687 -5.46 -12.14 -22.47
C GLU A 687 -5.88 -12.92 -21.23
N ALA A 688 -6.96 -12.49 -20.58
CA ALA A 688 -7.43 -13.04 -19.32
C ALA A 688 -8.93 -13.30 -19.39
N LYS A 689 -9.40 -14.38 -18.76
CA LYS A 689 -10.82 -14.74 -18.71
C LYS A 689 -11.17 -15.35 -17.37
N ALA A 690 -12.30 -14.95 -16.79
CA ALA A 690 -12.91 -15.61 -15.64
C ALA A 690 -14.39 -15.92 -15.91
N ILE A 691 -14.87 -16.98 -15.28
CA ILE A 691 -16.24 -17.46 -15.41
C ILE A 691 -16.83 -17.57 -13.99
N PHE A 692 -17.95 -16.87 -13.78
CA PHE A 692 -18.71 -16.88 -12.55
C PHE A 692 -20.10 -17.45 -12.81
N ARG A 693 -20.42 -18.57 -12.17
CA ARG A 693 -21.67 -19.29 -12.37
C ARG A 693 -22.64 -18.97 -11.24
N GLU A 694 -23.90 -18.79 -11.57
CA GLU A 694 -25.00 -18.65 -10.61
C GLU A 694 -24.99 -19.78 -9.56
N GLY A 695 -25.14 -19.42 -8.28
CA GLY A 695 -25.13 -20.34 -7.14
C GLY A 695 -23.78 -21.01 -6.81
N LYS A 696 -22.83 -21.04 -7.74
CA LYS A 696 -21.49 -21.63 -7.54
C LYS A 696 -20.40 -20.56 -7.35
N GLY A 697 -20.59 -19.35 -7.85
CA GLY A 697 -19.57 -18.30 -7.84
C GLY A 697 -18.46 -18.56 -8.85
N TRP A 698 -17.21 -18.27 -8.52
CA TRP A 698 -16.09 -18.49 -9.43
C TRP A 698 -15.89 -19.99 -9.75
N VAL A 699 -15.98 -20.36 -11.03
CA VAL A 699 -15.87 -21.76 -11.50
C VAL A 699 -14.66 -22.03 -12.38
N GLY A 700 -13.98 -21.00 -12.86
CA GLY A 700 -12.76 -21.17 -13.65
C GLY A 700 -12.37 -19.96 -14.46
N GLY A 701 -11.36 -20.14 -15.31
CA GLY A 701 -10.80 -19.07 -16.12
C GLY A 701 -9.49 -19.48 -16.80
N HIS A 702 -8.90 -18.54 -17.53
CA HIS A 702 -7.56 -18.71 -18.07
C HIS A 702 -6.82 -17.38 -18.21
N LEU A 703 -5.50 -17.47 -18.27
CA LEU A 703 -4.61 -16.35 -18.51
C LEU A 703 -3.55 -16.74 -19.55
N VAL A 704 -3.41 -15.93 -20.59
CA VAL A 704 -2.44 -16.11 -21.67
C VAL A 704 -1.51 -14.91 -21.71
N TRP A 705 -0.20 -15.15 -21.69
CA TRP A 705 0.81 -14.13 -21.95
C TRP A 705 2.10 -14.77 -22.44
N ASN A 706 2.84 -14.13 -23.35
CA ASN A 706 4.14 -14.63 -23.85
C ASN A 706 4.13 -16.12 -24.25
N LYS A 707 3.07 -16.60 -24.91
CA LYS A 707 2.83 -18.02 -25.28
C LYS A 707 2.63 -18.99 -24.12
N LYS A 708 2.62 -18.52 -22.87
CA LYS A 708 2.22 -19.31 -21.70
C LYS A 708 0.72 -19.17 -21.51
N LYS A 709 0.02 -20.30 -21.33
CA LYS A 709 -1.39 -20.37 -20.97
C LYS A 709 -1.54 -21.11 -19.66
N ILE A 710 -2.23 -20.49 -18.70
CA ILE A 710 -2.66 -21.17 -17.48
C ILE A 710 -4.18 -21.19 -17.45
N GLU A 711 -4.75 -22.35 -17.18
CA GLU A 711 -6.19 -22.56 -17.05
C GLU A 711 -6.51 -22.99 -15.63
N VAL A 712 -7.66 -22.57 -15.14
CA VAL A 712 -8.19 -22.92 -13.81
C VAL A 712 -9.59 -23.45 -13.99
N ILE A 713 -9.87 -24.58 -13.36
CA ILE A 713 -11.19 -25.20 -13.33
C ILE A 713 -11.50 -25.53 -11.88
N ARG A 714 -12.66 -25.11 -11.38
CA ARG A 714 -13.11 -25.49 -10.05
C ARG A 714 -13.49 -26.95 -10.02
N LEU A 715 -12.95 -27.65 -9.02
CA LEU A 715 -13.38 -28.99 -8.70
C LEU A 715 -14.77 -28.89 -8.07
N GLU A 716 -15.74 -29.57 -8.65
CA GLU A 716 -17.01 -29.77 -7.98
C GLU A 716 -16.74 -30.74 -6.83
N ASN A 717 -16.94 -30.28 -5.59
CA ASN A 717 -17.01 -31.21 -4.47
C ASN A 717 -18.23 -32.11 -4.72
N ILE A 718 -17.95 -33.37 -5.04
CA ILE A 718 -18.82 -34.47 -4.64
C ILE A 718 -18.90 -34.35 -3.11
N ASP A 719 -20.10 -34.19 -2.58
CA ASP A 719 -20.43 -34.03 -1.15
C ASP A 719 -20.28 -32.64 -0.53
N THR A 720 -21.33 -31.84 -0.72
CA THR A 720 -22.01 -31.17 0.42
C THR A 720 -23.51 -31.42 0.29
N VAL A 721 -23.90 -32.69 0.50
CA VAL A 721 -25.27 -33.03 0.90
C VAL A 721 -25.27 -33.19 2.41
N LYS A 722 -26.07 -32.33 3.05
CA LYS A 722 -26.42 -32.19 4.48
C LYS A 722 -25.53 -31.29 5.33
#